data_AF-A0A8J4UWL0-F1
#
_entry.id   AF-A0A8J4UWL0-F1
#
_cell.length_a   1.000
_cell.length_b   1.000
_cell.length_c   1.000
_cell.angle_alpha   90.00
_cell.angle_beta   90.00
_cell.angle_gamma   90.00
#
_symmetry.space_group_name_H-M   'P 1'
#
loop_
_entity.id
_entity.type
_entity.pdbx_description
1 polymer ?
#
loop_
_entity_poly.entity_id
_entity_poly.type
_entity_poly.pdbx_seq_one_letter_code
_entity_poly.pdbx_strand_id
1 'polypeptide(L)'
;MNLKFIYTIVLILFISNHAVHSAQVLLNADGCTTIACGFKALLGQAQLPQSIDDVIVYTSNAALHPIVLLQDSLNIKSLNISNGVLKIATGIAVSVTDTLFVNALATLDLESDKLLTVNSGITINGNLVLNGNGIQCNGPAVVNGNLTILSGSFEVSKLTIAATATIPNIIGGTIKVNADSSINVALNILGTATLNINSGKFTCNKGLVLAATSGLTIGNGASLSLLGTVASTFNNAITLGSNALLEVGSVVNSLKVITTVPNSAINIIANGVLNISGKNYIVAPISLSTITSKLVAKQCDCTFNQLNTLANSIISIQNASTFRTLSDITLNSIVNVDTDSIISIELGTLTLVGPVKSVAGSVINVVKGTCEIPSKVVQVINSNVNVAKDAILKVAGTVSLIGNVNCPDSSIVQLVNGILGIGGSQSVIDTVIDLSGTSQLKIIKNSICTIKKINHIDATALISVDTGSILTINIGSVFLSPITLTGSASLNVNGDASIKGIYVVPIDNTPLPSLKLFNCNSKFTGEIQRLLMSLTNTSLNIDVNVKVGALNLTADANSPIVANAGSNVDISGTLSKIQKQIQCIGCLLHIGSGTTQFLDGIITSVDSTFTTLNSTLQIGGKSILNSLTTFDGLGSVGINGDVQINGGVKCSTLSPIDINAKSTVFIGKESVIGANVNLNADATLNILPSSNCAFNGGLNTGVNAILYVNKTGNCLIAGSSEVKGAVYLNGATIVSAGTCNFYNGIKQANANATQAINNLLVNSGTCTLKDESEFSGEVAIKAAANLVLGAPVLCSKGIQNSGNLIINAAIESEDVISQTVADAVCTLNQGSQIKTKAINFVAGKLSGVGKIIASAPCVVGGIIDGAIDITGDLNLLSTAILQVDVKGLANFNKLSVSGKASLTGLIDVSLDASVAANLKVGDTMTIMECGTCEGAPKLSESTGSKCFTLSSSNTTQNLVYQSPPPVEKNAESSSHDTSSASMTSFSSFTLLISSLLLFVIVF
;
A
#
# COMPACT_ATOMS: atom_id res chain seq x y z
N MET A 1 -70.43 -97.98 32.73
CA MET A 1 -69.97 -96.57 32.78
C MET A 1 -69.45 -96.30 34.19
N ASN A 2 -68.27 -95.69 34.31
CA ASN A 2 -67.30 -96.00 35.36
C ASN A 2 -67.52 -95.25 36.69
N LEU A 3 -67.47 -96.03 37.78
CA LEU A 3 -67.60 -95.69 39.21
C LEU A 3 -66.40 -94.86 39.76
N LYS A 4 -65.44 -94.44 38.92
CA LYS A 4 -64.23 -93.71 39.33
C LYS A 4 -64.23 -92.20 39.01
N PHE A 5 -65.13 -91.69 38.17
CA PHE A 5 -65.04 -90.28 37.72
C PHE A 5 -65.83 -89.31 38.61
N ILE A 6 -66.97 -89.74 39.18
CA ILE A 6 -67.85 -88.88 40.00
C ILE A 6 -67.35 -88.77 41.45
N TYR A 7 -66.81 -89.84 42.04
CA TYR A 7 -66.21 -89.79 43.37
C TYR A 7 -64.90 -88.98 43.40
N THR A 8 -64.12 -89.00 42.32
CA THR A 8 -62.92 -88.17 42.21
C THR A 8 -63.26 -86.68 42.10
N ILE A 9 -64.34 -86.28 41.41
CA ILE A 9 -64.75 -84.86 41.32
C ILE A 9 -65.35 -84.36 42.65
N VAL A 10 -66.16 -85.15 43.36
CA VAL A 10 -66.75 -84.73 44.65
C VAL A 10 -65.74 -84.77 45.80
N LEU A 11 -64.80 -85.72 45.81
CA LEU A 11 -63.71 -85.75 46.80
C LEU A 11 -62.65 -84.66 46.51
N ILE A 12 -62.39 -84.32 45.23
CA ILE A 12 -61.55 -83.16 44.89
C ILE A 12 -62.26 -81.85 45.27
N LEU A 13 -63.59 -81.72 45.13
CA LEU A 13 -64.34 -80.53 45.56
C LEU A 13 -64.48 -80.36 47.08
N PHE A 14 -64.46 -81.45 47.87
CA PHE A 14 -64.49 -81.35 49.35
C PHE A 14 -63.12 -81.25 50.01
N ILE A 15 -62.06 -81.80 49.39
CA ILE A 15 -60.68 -81.60 49.88
C ILE A 15 -60.10 -80.25 49.42
N SER A 16 -60.67 -79.60 48.39
CA SER A 16 -60.25 -78.27 47.94
C SER A 16 -60.97 -77.09 48.62
N ASN A 17 -61.83 -77.34 49.62
CA ASN A 17 -62.62 -76.31 50.28
C ASN A 17 -62.29 -76.11 51.76
N HIS A 18 -61.01 -76.26 52.14
CA HIS A 18 -60.50 -75.46 53.26
C HIS A 18 -60.38 -74.03 52.75
N ALA A 19 -61.45 -73.26 52.90
CA ALA A 19 -61.38 -71.82 52.82
C ALA A 19 -60.34 -71.37 53.84
N VAL A 20 -59.13 -71.13 53.38
CA VAL A 20 -58.07 -70.56 54.21
C VAL A 20 -58.50 -69.11 54.45
N HIS A 21 -59.17 -68.86 55.56
CA HIS A 21 -59.62 -67.52 55.93
C HIS A 21 -58.37 -66.67 56.19
N SER A 22 -58.17 -65.60 55.40
CA SER A 22 -57.17 -64.58 55.70
C SER A 22 -57.49 -63.95 57.06
N ALA A 23 -56.57 -64.04 58.02
CA ALA A 23 -56.69 -63.33 59.27
C ALA A 23 -56.08 -61.93 59.16
N GLN A 24 -56.73 -60.94 59.76
CA GLN A 24 -56.08 -59.67 60.08
C GLN A 24 -55.35 -59.83 61.41
N VAL A 25 -54.01 -59.83 61.38
CA VAL A 25 -53.17 -59.93 62.56
C VAL A 25 -52.83 -58.53 63.05
N LEU A 26 -53.51 -58.12 64.13
CA LEU A 26 -53.35 -56.84 64.79
C LEU A 26 -52.27 -56.94 65.89
N LEU A 27 -51.13 -56.27 65.68
CA LEU A 27 -50.02 -56.22 66.63
C LEU A 27 -50.05 -54.87 67.37
N ASN A 28 -50.66 -54.86 68.55
CA ASN A 28 -50.69 -53.67 69.41
C ASN A 28 -49.39 -53.54 70.21
N ALA A 29 -48.61 -52.50 69.91
CA ALA A 29 -47.33 -52.19 70.54
C ALA A 29 -47.44 -51.25 71.77
N ASP A 30 -48.64 -50.97 72.29
CA ASP A 30 -48.83 -50.10 73.48
C ASP A 30 -48.07 -50.56 74.73
N GLY A 31 -47.87 -51.87 74.87
CA GLY A 31 -47.12 -52.47 75.98
C GLY A 31 -45.59 -52.36 75.85
N CYS A 32 -45.09 -51.82 74.74
CA CYS A 32 -43.66 -51.67 74.51
C CYS A 32 -43.09 -50.48 75.26
N THR A 33 -42.28 -50.77 76.27
CA THR A 33 -41.43 -49.77 76.93
C THR A 33 -40.34 -49.30 75.96
N THR A 34 -39.53 -48.31 76.34
CA THR A 34 -38.45 -47.75 75.51
C THR A 34 -37.36 -48.77 75.09
N ILE A 35 -37.45 -50.03 75.54
CA ILE A 35 -36.62 -51.17 75.13
C ILE A 35 -37.44 -51.98 74.11
N ALA A 36 -36.86 -52.27 72.93
CA ALA A 36 -37.58 -52.90 71.82
C ALA A 36 -38.32 -54.19 72.21
N CYS A 37 -39.57 -54.35 71.76
CA CYS A 37 -40.36 -55.57 71.92
C CYS A 37 -40.08 -56.55 70.79
N GLY A 38 -39.92 -57.84 71.11
CA GLY A 38 -39.93 -58.88 70.07
C GLY A 38 -41.30 -59.00 69.40
N PHE A 39 -41.34 -59.11 68.07
CA PHE A 39 -42.56 -59.30 67.29
C PHE A 39 -43.38 -60.52 67.76
N LYS A 40 -42.70 -61.62 68.11
CA LYS A 40 -43.32 -62.83 68.67
C LYS A 40 -43.94 -62.62 70.05
N ALA A 41 -43.37 -61.71 70.86
CA ALA A 41 -43.93 -61.38 72.17
C ALA A 41 -45.29 -60.66 72.04
N LEU A 42 -45.47 -59.87 70.98
CA LEU A 42 -46.73 -59.19 70.68
C LEU A 42 -47.80 -60.13 70.09
N LEU A 43 -47.40 -61.26 69.49
CA LEU A 43 -48.31 -62.33 69.05
C LEU A 43 -48.81 -63.20 70.22
N GLY A 44 -48.08 -63.24 71.34
CA GLY A 44 -48.39 -64.12 72.48
C GLY A 44 -48.29 -65.60 72.10
N GLN A 45 -49.39 -66.35 72.29
CA GLN A 45 -49.50 -67.78 71.92
C GLN A 45 -49.99 -67.99 70.47
N ALA A 46 -50.27 -66.92 69.71
CA ALA A 46 -50.73 -67.03 68.33
C ALA A 46 -49.62 -67.56 67.41
N GLN A 47 -50.00 -68.33 66.38
CA GLN A 47 -49.06 -68.77 65.34
C GLN A 47 -48.53 -67.57 64.55
N LEU A 48 -47.33 -67.73 63.98
CA LEU A 48 -46.76 -66.72 63.07
C LEU A 48 -47.71 -66.51 61.86
N PRO A 49 -47.90 -65.26 61.43
CA PRO A 49 -48.71 -64.93 60.25
C PRO A 49 -48.29 -65.73 59.01
N GLN A 50 -49.27 -66.18 58.24
CA GLN A 50 -49.11 -66.95 57.01
C GLN A 50 -49.24 -66.06 55.77
N SER A 51 -48.93 -66.59 54.58
CA SER A 51 -48.86 -65.84 53.31
C SER A 51 -50.17 -65.21 52.83
N ILE A 52 -51.28 -65.56 53.47
CA ILE A 52 -52.63 -65.03 53.22
C ILE A 52 -53.04 -63.93 54.21
N ASP A 53 -52.28 -63.72 55.28
CA ASP A 53 -52.66 -62.86 56.39
C ASP A 53 -52.23 -61.41 56.19
N ASP A 54 -53.06 -60.49 56.66
CA ASP A 54 -52.79 -59.06 56.65
C ASP A 54 -52.24 -58.65 58.03
N VAL A 55 -51.00 -58.17 58.10
CA VAL A 55 -50.35 -57.78 59.36
C VAL A 55 -50.42 -56.27 59.56
N ILE A 56 -50.96 -55.82 60.69
CA ILE A 56 -51.02 -54.41 61.06
C ILE A 56 -50.26 -54.19 62.38
N VAL A 57 -49.16 -53.44 62.34
CA VAL A 57 -48.42 -52.99 63.52
C VAL A 57 -48.91 -51.60 63.91
N TYR A 58 -49.44 -51.44 65.11
CA TYR A 58 -50.00 -50.16 65.57
C TYR A 58 -49.81 -49.94 67.07
N THR A 59 -49.95 -48.71 67.51
CA THR A 59 -50.14 -48.31 68.92
C THR A 59 -51.41 -47.47 68.98
N SER A 60 -52.21 -47.65 70.05
CA SER A 60 -53.37 -46.80 70.30
C SER A 60 -52.98 -45.40 70.81
N ASN A 61 -51.75 -45.22 71.30
CA ASN A 61 -51.23 -43.94 71.77
C ASN A 61 -50.16 -43.37 70.83
N ALA A 62 -50.56 -42.37 70.03
CA ALA A 62 -49.66 -41.77 69.06
C ALA A 62 -48.44 -41.02 69.64
N ALA A 63 -48.43 -40.75 70.95
CA ALA A 63 -47.25 -40.19 71.63
C ALA A 63 -46.15 -41.23 71.89
N LEU A 64 -46.51 -42.52 71.90
CA LEU A 64 -45.55 -43.61 72.02
C LEU A 64 -44.92 -43.90 70.66
N HIS A 65 -43.59 -44.04 70.64
CA HIS A 65 -42.84 -44.47 69.45
C HIS A 65 -42.20 -45.84 69.74
N PRO A 66 -43.02 -46.90 69.90
CA PRO A 66 -42.51 -48.20 70.29
C PRO A 66 -41.65 -48.80 69.17
N ILE A 67 -40.57 -49.49 69.55
CA ILE A 67 -39.73 -50.25 68.62
C ILE A 67 -40.15 -51.71 68.68
N VAL A 68 -40.68 -52.24 67.58
CA VAL A 68 -41.01 -53.65 67.41
C VAL A 68 -39.90 -54.31 66.60
N LEU A 69 -39.19 -55.26 67.21
CA LEU A 69 -38.09 -56.00 66.60
C LEU A 69 -38.60 -57.32 66.00
N LEU A 70 -38.54 -57.45 64.69
CA LEU A 70 -38.83 -58.70 63.98
C LEU A 70 -37.57 -59.58 63.94
N GLN A 71 -37.65 -60.74 64.60
CA GLN A 71 -36.54 -61.70 64.74
C GLN A 71 -36.81 -63.06 64.07
N ASP A 72 -37.98 -63.24 63.45
CA ASP A 72 -38.38 -64.44 62.73
C ASP A 72 -38.76 -64.06 61.29
N SER A 73 -38.50 -64.94 60.33
CA SER A 73 -38.86 -64.69 58.93
C SER A 73 -40.38 -64.69 58.74
N LEU A 74 -40.89 -63.82 57.87
CA LEU A 74 -42.32 -63.68 57.58
C LEU A 74 -42.61 -63.87 56.10
N ASN A 75 -43.71 -64.55 55.81
CA ASN A 75 -44.32 -64.58 54.49
C ASN A 75 -45.81 -64.26 54.68
N ILE A 76 -46.25 -63.10 54.22
CA ILE A 76 -47.56 -62.52 54.54
C ILE A 76 -48.21 -61.89 53.30
N LYS A 77 -49.52 -61.61 53.38
CA LYS A 77 -50.24 -60.93 52.31
C LYS A 77 -49.93 -59.44 52.29
N SER A 78 -50.22 -58.73 53.37
CA SER A 78 -49.92 -57.30 53.48
C SER A 78 -49.25 -56.95 54.80
N LEU A 79 -48.50 -55.85 54.80
CA LEU A 79 -47.87 -55.29 56.00
C LEU A 79 -48.21 -53.80 56.10
N ASN A 80 -48.91 -53.41 57.17
CA ASN A 80 -49.25 -52.03 57.47
C ASN A 80 -48.64 -51.62 58.81
N ILE A 81 -47.73 -50.64 58.80
CA ILE A 81 -47.16 -50.04 60.01
C ILE A 81 -47.87 -48.71 60.20
N SER A 82 -48.84 -48.69 61.12
CA SER A 82 -49.70 -47.53 61.36
C SER A 82 -49.03 -46.46 62.23
N ASN A 83 -48.17 -46.85 63.17
CA ASN A 83 -47.37 -45.97 64.01
C ASN A 83 -46.21 -46.75 64.67
N GLY A 84 -45.17 -46.06 65.16
CA GLY A 84 -44.00 -46.66 65.80
C GLY A 84 -42.93 -47.11 64.80
N VAL A 85 -41.94 -47.86 65.29
CA VAL A 85 -40.81 -48.36 64.48
C VAL A 85 -40.91 -49.87 64.36
N LEU A 86 -41.06 -50.41 63.15
CA LEU A 86 -40.83 -51.82 62.88
C LEU A 86 -39.38 -51.99 62.42
N LYS A 87 -38.57 -52.65 63.23
CA LYS A 87 -37.17 -52.95 62.96
C LYS A 87 -37.02 -54.41 62.56
N ILE A 88 -36.52 -54.68 61.37
CA ILE A 88 -36.23 -56.05 60.90
C ILE A 88 -34.77 -56.37 61.18
N ALA A 89 -34.54 -57.36 62.04
CA ALA A 89 -33.19 -57.75 62.46
C ALA A 89 -32.38 -58.42 61.33
N THR A 90 -31.07 -58.47 61.50
CA THR A 90 -30.14 -59.24 60.66
C THR A 90 -30.54 -60.71 60.57
N GLY A 91 -30.40 -61.34 59.39
CA GLY A 91 -30.76 -62.74 59.13
C GLY A 91 -32.20 -62.99 58.73
N ILE A 92 -33.09 -61.98 58.79
CA ILE A 92 -34.54 -62.17 58.70
C ILE A 92 -35.09 -61.86 57.31
N ALA A 93 -35.70 -62.86 56.66
CA ALA A 93 -36.38 -62.69 55.38
C ALA A 93 -37.84 -62.28 55.58
N VAL A 94 -38.30 -61.31 54.80
CA VAL A 94 -39.72 -60.93 54.76
C VAL A 94 -40.21 -60.93 53.32
N SER A 95 -41.35 -61.55 53.10
CA SER A 95 -42.06 -61.62 51.82
C SER A 95 -43.48 -61.10 52.02
N VAL A 96 -43.86 -60.08 51.26
CA VAL A 96 -45.19 -59.45 51.26
C VAL A 96 -45.79 -59.64 49.87
N THR A 97 -46.86 -60.44 49.75
CA THR A 97 -47.42 -60.79 48.44
C THR A 97 -48.30 -59.72 47.82
N ASP A 98 -48.79 -58.77 48.63
CA ASP A 98 -49.59 -57.62 48.20
C ASP A 98 -48.88 -56.31 48.61
N THR A 99 -49.50 -55.49 49.47
CA THR A 99 -49.03 -54.14 49.78
C THR A 99 -48.24 -54.03 51.08
N LEU A 100 -47.18 -53.22 51.04
CA LEU A 100 -46.48 -52.71 52.22
C LEU A 100 -46.79 -51.23 52.41
N PHE A 101 -47.33 -50.85 53.57
CA PHE A 101 -47.76 -49.50 53.90
C PHE A 101 -47.07 -49.00 55.18
N VAL A 102 -46.34 -47.88 55.10
CA VAL A 102 -45.73 -47.20 56.25
C VAL A 102 -46.43 -45.87 56.43
N ASN A 103 -47.24 -45.72 57.48
CA ASN A 103 -48.03 -44.52 57.72
C ASN A 103 -47.15 -43.33 58.19
N ALA A 104 -47.69 -42.10 58.20
CA ALA A 104 -46.92 -40.85 58.41
C ALA A 104 -46.10 -40.77 59.70
N LEU A 105 -46.54 -41.46 60.77
CA LEU A 105 -45.86 -41.51 62.07
C LEU A 105 -45.05 -42.80 62.27
N ALA A 106 -44.98 -43.65 61.25
CA ALA A 106 -44.31 -44.93 61.33
C ALA A 106 -42.91 -44.89 60.71
N THR A 107 -42.05 -45.80 61.17
CA THR A 107 -40.73 -46.07 60.58
C THR A 107 -40.60 -47.55 60.29
N LEU A 108 -40.18 -47.89 59.08
CA LEU A 108 -39.66 -49.22 58.75
C LEU A 108 -38.13 -49.14 58.69
N ASP A 109 -37.47 -49.85 59.60
CA ASP A 109 -36.00 -49.91 59.69
C ASP A 109 -35.51 -51.32 59.33
N LEU A 110 -34.71 -51.44 58.28
CA LEU A 110 -34.29 -52.70 57.69
C LEU A 110 -32.78 -52.91 57.89
N GLU A 111 -32.39 -53.66 58.91
CA GLU A 111 -31.00 -54.10 59.16
C GLU A 111 -30.72 -55.52 58.64
N SER A 112 -31.71 -56.13 57.99
CA SER A 112 -31.59 -57.50 57.49
C SER A 112 -30.58 -57.63 56.35
N ASP A 113 -29.71 -58.63 56.42
CA ASP A 113 -28.88 -59.09 55.30
C ASP A 113 -29.66 -60.00 54.33
N LYS A 114 -30.96 -60.21 54.54
CA LYS A 114 -31.87 -60.88 53.61
C LYS A 114 -32.73 -59.86 52.87
N LEU A 115 -33.17 -60.25 51.67
CA LEU A 115 -34.00 -59.41 50.81
C LEU A 115 -35.43 -59.34 51.33
N LEU A 116 -35.97 -58.13 51.50
CA LEU A 116 -37.42 -57.92 51.66
C LEU A 116 -38.06 -57.94 50.27
N THR A 117 -38.95 -58.89 50.02
CA THR A 117 -39.67 -59.00 48.74
C THR A 117 -41.09 -58.48 48.89
N VAL A 118 -41.53 -57.61 47.97
CA VAL A 118 -42.89 -57.06 47.92
C VAL A 118 -43.45 -57.24 46.50
N ASN A 119 -44.52 -58.00 46.33
CA ASN A 119 -44.99 -58.34 44.98
C ASN A 119 -45.90 -57.28 44.36
N SER A 120 -46.71 -56.54 45.13
CA SER A 120 -47.71 -55.60 44.57
C SER A 120 -47.31 -54.13 44.69
N GLY A 121 -46.92 -53.62 45.86
CA GLY A 121 -46.53 -52.22 45.97
C GLY A 121 -46.14 -51.74 47.35
N ILE A 122 -45.42 -50.62 47.40
CA ILE A 122 -44.94 -49.99 48.64
C ILE A 122 -45.48 -48.55 48.70
N THR A 123 -46.07 -48.16 49.82
CA THR A 123 -46.42 -46.75 50.11
C THR A 123 -45.78 -46.31 51.42
N ILE A 124 -44.97 -45.24 51.38
CA ILE A 124 -44.20 -44.72 52.51
C ILE A 124 -44.65 -43.28 52.78
N ASN A 125 -45.58 -43.12 53.70
CA ASN A 125 -45.97 -41.81 54.23
C ASN A 125 -45.08 -41.38 55.40
N GLY A 126 -44.50 -42.33 56.14
CA GLY A 126 -43.56 -42.10 57.25
C GLY A 126 -42.11 -42.21 56.82
N ASN A 127 -41.29 -42.96 57.57
CA ASN A 127 -39.87 -43.13 57.28
C ASN A 127 -39.56 -44.56 56.82
N LEU A 128 -38.78 -44.70 55.75
CA LEU A 128 -38.11 -45.95 55.39
C LEU A 128 -36.60 -45.78 55.56
N VAL A 129 -35.97 -46.65 56.35
CA VAL A 129 -34.51 -46.72 56.54
C VAL A 129 -34.03 -48.08 56.05
N LEU A 130 -33.19 -48.10 55.03
CA LEU A 130 -32.55 -49.30 54.50
C LEU A 130 -31.07 -49.35 54.91
N ASN A 131 -30.71 -50.30 55.76
CA ASN A 131 -29.37 -50.51 56.28
C ASN A 131 -28.99 -52.02 56.25
N GLY A 132 -29.25 -52.67 55.12
CA GLY A 132 -29.15 -54.13 54.97
C GLY A 132 -28.98 -54.56 53.52
N ASN A 133 -29.48 -55.74 53.14
CA ASN A 133 -29.34 -56.29 51.78
C ASN A 133 -30.24 -55.58 50.76
N GLY A 134 -31.52 -55.40 51.04
CA GLY A 134 -32.38 -54.66 50.12
C GLY A 134 -33.88 -54.88 50.23
N ILE A 135 -34.59 -54.15 49.38
CA ILE A 135 -36.00 -54.34 49.05
C ILE A 135 -36.09 -54.62 47.54
N GLN A 136 -36.80 -55.67 47.16
CA GLN A 136 -37.23 -55.93 45.79
C GLN A 136 -38.75 -55.82 45.72
N CYS A 137 -39.24 -54.78 45.06
CA CYS A 137 -40.66 -54.51 44.86
C CYS A 137 -41.04 -54.68 43.38
N ASN A 138 -41.86 -55.69 43.07
CA ASN A 138 -42.29 -55.96 41.70
C ASN A 138 -43.32 -54.94 41.18
N GLY A 139 -43.99 -54.18 42.06
CA GLY A 139 -44.88 -53.08 41.69
C GLY A 139 -44.40 -51.69 42.16
N PRO A 140 -45.27 -50.67 42.19
CA PRO A 140 -44.83 -49.28 42.40
C PRO A 140 -44.47 -48.99 43.86
N ALA A 141 -43.49 -48.12 44.06
CA ALA A 141 -43.15 -47.50 45.33
C ALA A 141 -43.53 -46.01 45.31
N VAL A 142 -44.39 -45.59 46.23
CA VAL A 142 -44.81 -44.20 46.44
C VAL A 142 -44.26 -43.70 47.76
N VAL A 143 -43.42 -42.68 47.73
CA VAL A 143 -42.80 -42.05 48.90
C VAL A 143 -43.37 -40.65 49.08
N ASN A 144 -44.17 -40.47 50.12
CA ASN A 144 -44.69 -39.19 50.56
C ASN A 144 -43.95 -38.64 51.81
N GLY A 145 -43.25 -39.53 52.55
CA GLY A 145 -42.46 -39.18 53.74
C GLY A 145 -40.95 -39.17 53.48
N ASN A 146 -40.18 -39.88 54.29
CA ASN A 146 -38.71 -39.95 54.20
C ASN A 146 -38.22 -41.30 53.64
N LEU A 147 -37.21 -41.23 52.78
CA LEU A 147 -36.47 -42.38 52.27
C LEU A 147 -34.99 -42.21 52.57
N THR A 148 -34.44 -43.08 53.41
CA THR A 148 -33.01 -43.13 53.74
C THR A 148 -32.44 -44.48 53.35
N ILE A 149 -31.40 -44.49 52.50
CA ILE A 149 -30.71 -45.71 52.07
C ILE A 149 -29.24 -45.56 52.45
N LEU A 150 -28.81 -46.36 53.43
CA LEU A 150 -27.45 -46.39 53.97
C LEU A 150 -26.61 -47.52 53.34
N SER A 151 -27.25 -48.63 52.98
CA SER A 151 -26.65 -49.77 52.28
C SER A 151 -27.73 -50.60 51.55
N GLY A 152 -27.33 -51.60 50.76
CA GLY A 152 -28.26 -52.53 50.08
C GLY A 152 -28.82 -52.06 48.74
N SER A 153 -29.88 -52.70 48.27
CA SER A 153 -30.55 -52.38 46.99
C SER A 153 -32.03 -52.08 47.21
N PHE A 154 -32.51 -50.92 46.77
CA PHE A 154 -33.93 -50.58 46.67
C PHE A 154 -34.35 -50.70 45.20
N GLU A 155 -34.83 -51.89 44.83
CA GLU A 155 -35.25 -52.25 43.48
C GLU A 155 -36.77 -52.20 43.38
N VAL A 156 -37.30 -51.35 42.49
CA VAL A 156 -38.75 -51.13 42.34
C VAL A 156 -39.13 -51.08 40.87
N SER A 157 -40.37 -51.49 40.52
CA SER A 157 -40.84 -51.28 39.15
C SER A 157 -40.94 -49.78 38.82
N LYS A 158 -41.61 -48.99 39.66
CA LYS A 158 -41.81 -47.55 39.51
C LYS A 158 -41.55 -46.85 40.83
N LEU A 159 -40.79 -45.76 40.80
CA LEU A 159 -40.55 -44.90 41.96
C LEU A 159 -41.27 -43.56 41.79
N THR A 160 -42.14 -43.21 42.73
CA THR A 160 -42.78 -41.89 42.80
C THR A 160 -42.43 -41.25 44.14
N ILE A 161 -41.71 -40.12 44.13
CA ILE A 161 -41.45 -39.34 45.34
C ILE A 161 -42.21 -38.03 45.22
N ALA A 162 -43.14 -37.79 46.15
CA ALA A 162 -44.00 -36.61 46.13
C ALA A 162 -43.24 -35.33 46.45
N ALA A 163 -43.78 -34.19 46.02
CA ALA A 163 -43.18 -32.89 46.31
C ALA A 163 -43.19 -32.52 47.80
N THR A 164 -44.07 -33.17 48.59
CA THR A 164 -44.20 -33.01 50.04
C THR A 164 -43.25 -33.90 50.85
N ALA A 165 -42.55 -34.83 50.19
CA ALA A 165 -41.58 -35.71 50.85
C ALA A 165 -40.37 -34.92 51.37
N THR A 166 -39.75 -35.42 52.43
CA THR A 166 -38.42 -34.91 52.83
C THR A 166 -37.40 -35.30 51.78
N ILE A 167 -36.35 -34.49 51.62
CA ILE A 167 -35.26 -34.78 50.67
C ILE A 167 -34.67 -36.17 50.99
N PRO A 168 -34.77 -37.15 50.08
CA PRO A 168 -34.23 -38.48 50.31
C PRO A 168 -32.72 -38.44 50.50
N ASN A 169 -32.22 -39.22 51.46
CA ASN A 169 -30.80 -39.29 51.79
C ASN A 169 -30.24 -40.67 51.43
N ILE A 170 -29.61 -40.77 50.27
CA ILE A 170 -29.10 -42.02 49.72
C ILE A 170 -27.57 -42.01 49.84
N ILE A 171 -27.01 -42.56 50.92
CA ILE A 171 -25.58 -42.44 51.27
C ILE A 171 -24.77 -43.65 50.80
N GLY A 172 -25.35 -44.84 50.83
CA GLY A 172 -24.74 -46.07 50.36
C GLY A 172 -25.82 -47.03 49.87
N GLY A 173 -25.49 -47.89 48.91
CA GLY A 173 -26.45 -48.83 48.30
C GLY A 173 -26.83 -48.49 46.85
N THR A 174 -27.93 -49.05 46.36
CA THR A 174 -28.37 -48.93 44.96
C THR A 174 -29.86 -48.66 44.88
N ILE A 175 -30.29 -47.66 44.12
CA ILE A 175 -31.69 -47.53 43.68
C ILE A 175 -31.77 -48.10 42.27
N LYS A 176 -32.65 -49.09 42.05
CA LYS A 176 -32.96 -49.62 40.72
C LYS A 176 -34.42 -49.38 40.37
N VAL A 177 -34.67 -48.84 39.19
CA VAL A 177 -36.02 -48.56 38.67
C VAL A 177 -36.20 -49.22 37.31
N ASN A 178 -37.33 -49.91 37.12
CA ASN A 178 -37.61 -50.72 35.93
C ASN A 178 -38.78 -50.18 35.07
N ALA A 179 -39.32 -49.01 35.37
CA ALA A 179 -40.43 -48.37 34.67
C ALA A 179 -40.48 -46.86 34.97
N ASP A 180 -41.43 -46.16 34.34
CA ASP A 180 -41.60 -44.72 34.45
C ASP A 180 -41.74 -44.24 35.90
N SER A 181 -40.83 -43.37 36.30
CA SER A 181 -40.65 -42.90 37.68
C SER A 181 -40.65 -41.38 37.73
N SER A 182 -41.16 -40.79 38.82
CA SER A 182 -41.30 -39.33 38.98
C SER A 182 -40.83 -38.89 40.36
N ILE A 183 -39.82 -38.03 40.38
CA ILE A 183 -39.18 -37.50 41.58
C ILE A 183 -39.45 -36.00 41.63
N ASN A 184 -40.34 -35.59 42.54
CA ASN A 184 -40.80 -34.20 42.66
C ASN A 184 -40.10 -33.43 43.79
N VAL A 185 -39.03 -33.99 44.35
CA VAL A 185 -38.13 -33.42 45.37
C VAL A 185 -36.68 -33.55 44.88
N ALA A 186 -35.76 -32.77 45.44
CA ALA A 186 -34.33 -32.93 45.14
C ALA A 186 -33.88 -34.34 45.56
N LEU A 187 -33.10 -35.02 44.72
CA LEU A 187 -32.57 -36.35 45.02
C LEU A 187 -31.06 -36.27 45.20
N ASN A 188 -30.58 -36.63 46.39
CA ASN A 188 -29.16 -36.65 46.73
C ASN A 188 -28.66 -38.10 46.77
N ILE A 189 -27.80 -38.46 45.82
CA ILE A 189 -27.05 -39.71 45.80
C ILE A 189 -25.62 -39.39 46.27
N LEU A 190 -25.34 -39.75 47.51
CA LEU A 190 -24.11 -39.44 48.24
C LEU A 190 -23.26 -40.71 48.42
N GLY A 191 -22.06 -40.55 48.97
CA GLY A 191 -21.16 -41.67 49.28
C GLY A 191 -20.97 -42.63 48.10
N THR A 192 -21.07 -43.93 48.34
CA THR A 192 -20.92 -44.99 47.32
C THR A 192 -22.24 -45.40 46.69
N ALA A 193 -23.32 -44.64 46.93
CA ALA A 193 -24.63 -44.99 46.41
C ALA A 193 -24.70 -44.92 44.88
N THR A 194 -25.56 -45.74 44.27
CA THR A 194 -25.77 -45.74 42.82
C THR A 194 -27.25 -45.64 42.46
N LEU A 195 -27.55 -44.95 41.35
CA LEU A 195 -28.87 -44.91 40.73
C LEU A 195 -28.79 -45.62 39.37
N ASN A 196 -29.57 -46.69 39.20
CA ASN A 196 -29.64 -47.47 37.97
C ASN A 196 -31.06 -47.40 37.41
N ILE A 197 -31.20 -46.75 36.26
CA ILE A 197 -32.47 -46.65 35.54
C ILE A 197 -32.47 -47.72 34.46
N ASN A 198 -33.03 -48.89 34.74
CA ASN A 198 -32.92 -50.04 33.84
C ASN A 198 -33.85 -49.89 32.61
N SER A 199 -35.05 -49.33 32.81
CA SER A 199 -36.06 -49.12 31.76
C SER A 199 -37.05 -48.01 32.14
N GLY A 200 -37.78 -47.51 31.14
CA GLY A 200 -38.75 -46.43 31.31
C GLY A 200 -38.12 -45.04 31.43
N LYS A 201 -38.95 -44.05 31.74
CA LYS A 201 -38.58 -42.64 31.93
C LYS A 201 -38.49 -42.27 33.39
N PHE A 202 -37.29 -41.94 33.86
CA PHE A 202 -37.05 -41.37 35.19
C PHE A 202 -37.05 -39.85 35.12
N THR A 203 -38.07 -39.20 35.68
CA THR A 203 -38.21 -37.73 35.65
C THR A 203 -37.86 -37.15 37.01
N CYS A 204 -36.91 -36.22 37.06
CA CYS A 204 -36.56 -35.46 38.26
C CYS A 204 -36.89 -33.98 38.05
N ASN A 205 -37.85 -33.46 38.83
CA ASN A 205 -38.38 -32.10 38.67
C ASN A 205 -37.72 -31.05 39.58
N LYS A 206 -36.87 -31.47 40.51
CA LYS A 206 -36.24 -30.61 41.54
C LYS A 206 -34.74 -30.87 41.71
N GLY A 207 -34.08 -31.38 40.67
CA GLY A 207 -32.63 -31.57 40.61
C GLY A 207 -32.14 -32.90 41.17
N LEU A 208 -31.08 -33.42 40.54
CA LEU A 208 -30.36 -34.64 40.93
C LEU A 208 -28.91 -34.29 41.28
N VAL A 209 -28.47 -34.62 42.48
CA VAL A 209 -27.10 -34.41 42.94
C VAL A 209 -26.42 -35.76 43.11
N LEU A 210 -25.34 -35.99 42.36
CA LEU A 210 -24.44 -37.13 42.50
C LEU A 210 -23.13 -36.64 43.14
N ALA A 211 -22.77 -37.19 44.30
CA ALA A 211 -21.47 -36.98 44.93
C ALA A 211 -20.33 -37.67 44.14
N ALA A 212 -19.08 -37.32 44.46
CA ALA A 212 -17.90 -37.74 43.70
C ALA A 212 -17.68 -39.27 43.61
N THR A 213 -18.17 -40.03 44.58
CA THR A 213 -18.05 -41.49 44.65
C THR A 213 -19.33 -42.25 44.27
N SER A 214 -20.41 -41.52 43.95
CA SER A 214 -21.72 -42.09 43.63
C SER A 214 -21.86 -42.41 42.14
N GLY A 215 -22.68 -43.39 41.75
CA GLY A 215 -22.83 -43.80 40.35
C GLY A 215 -24.21 -43.49 39.76
N LEU A 216 -24.26 -43.23 38.45
CA LEU A 216 -25.51 -43.17 37.68
C LEU A 216 -25.37 -43.96 36.37
N THR A 217 -26.28 -44.92 36.18
CA THR A 217 -26.40 -45.70 34.95
C THR A 217 -27.79 -45.53 34.35
N ILE A 218 -27.86 -45.13 33.09
CA ILE A 218 -29.10 -45.13 32.29
C ILE A 218 -29.02 -46.35 31.37
N GLY A 219 -29.83 -47.36 31.65
CA GLY A 219 -29.88 -48.63 30.96
C GLY A 219 -30.35 -48.52 29.51
N ASN A 220 -30.32 -49.64 28.80
CA ASN A 220 -30.65 -49.68 27.38
C ASN A 220 -32.13 -49.31 27.15
N GLY A 221 -32.39 -48.32 26.29
CA GLY A 221 -33.73 -47.81 26.00
C GLY A 221 -34.39 -47.02 27.15
N ALA A 222 -33.70 -46.82 28.26
CA ALA A 222 -34.20 -46.01 29.38
C ALA A 222 -33.98 -44.51 29.13
N SER A 223 -34.69 -43.66 29.87
CA SER A 223 -34.48 -42.21 29.80
C SER A 223 -34.41 -41.55 31.17
N LEU A 224 -33.55 -40.53 31.28
CA LEU A 224 -33.47 -39.63 32.42
C LEU A 224 -33.88 -38.23 31.97
N SER A 225 -34.89 -37.67 32.60
CA SER A 225 -35.39 -36.32 32.31
C SER A 225 -35.17 -35.40 33.50
N LEU A 226 -34.29 -34.41 33.34
CA LEU A 226 -33.91 -33.44 34.37
C LEU A 226 -34.63 -32.12 34.09
N LEU A 227 -35.72 -31.90 34.81
CA LEU A 227 -36.64 -30.78 34.61
C LEU A 227 -36.64 -29.84 35.83
N GLY A 228 -37.29 -28.68 35.66
CA GLY A 228 -37.50 -27.70 36.72
C GLY A 228 -36.43 -26.63 36.81
N THR A 229 -36.38 -25.90 37.94
CA THR A 229 -35.52 -24.73 38.13
C THR A 229 -34.26 -25.03 38.95
N VAL A 230 -34.21 -26.16 39.63
CA VAL A 230 -33.06 -26.55 40.48
C VAL A 230 -32.01 -27.23 39.61
N ALA A 231 -30.75 -26.84 39.79
CA ALA A 231 -29.65 -27.42 39.02
C ALA A 231 -29.38 -28.88 39.45
N SER A 232 -29.16 -29.75 38.47
CA SER A 232 -28.58 -31.08 38.72
C SER A 232 -27.07 -31.00 38.66
N THR A 233 -26.36 -31.74 39.51
CA THR A 233 -24.90 -31.74 39.57
C THR A 233 -24.35 -33.15 39.63
N PHE A 234 -23.43 -33.46 38.73
CA PHE A 234 -22.83 -34.77 38.56
C PHE A 234 -21.33 -34.69 38.84
N ASN A 235 -20.95 -35.04 40.07
CA ASN A 235 -19.55 -35.04 40.49
C ASN A 235 -18.82 -36.36 40.15
N ASN A 236 -19.51 -37.32 39.54
CA ASN A 236 -18.97 -38.59 39.07
C ASN A 236 -19.45 -38.89 37.63
N ALA A 237 -18.88 -39.93 37.02
CA ALA A 237 -19.20 -40.33 35.67
C ALA A 237 -20.64 -40.83 35.52
N ILE A 238 -21.24 -40.56 34.35
CA ILE A 238 -22.56 -41.06 33.97
C ILE A 238 -22.39 -41.98 32.78
N THR A 239 -23.06 -43.14 32.81
CA THR A 239 -23.05 -44.09 31.70
C THR A 239 -24.42 -44.17 31.03
N LEU A 240 -24.48 -43.89 29.72
CA LEU A 240 -25.66 -44.07 28.88
C LEU A 240 -25.53 -45.37 28.08
N GLY A 241 -26.47 -46.30 28.27
CA GLY A 241 -26.60 -47.53 27.49
C GLY A 241 -27.14 -47.29 26.07
N SER A 242 -27.27 -48.36 25.28
CA SER A 242 -27.77 -48.28 23.91
C SER A 242 -29.21 -47.78 23.87
N ASN A 243 -29.55 -46.85 22.97
CA ASN A 243 -30.86 -46.20 22.90
C ASN A 243 -31.28 -45.44 24.17
N ALA A 244 -30.35 -45.21 25.12
CA ALA A 244 -30.63 -44.40 26.30
C ALA A 244 -30.77 -42.91 25.94
N LEU A 245 -31.64 -42.20 26.64
CA LEU A 245 -31.88 -40.77 26.43
C LEU A 245 -31.65 -39.95 27.71
N LEU A 246 -30.82 -38.92 27.62
CA LEU A 246 -30.70 -37.88 28.66
C LEU A 246 -31.39 -36.59 28.18
N GLU A 247 -32.51 -36.21 28.80
CA GLU A 247 -33.19 -34.94 28.56
C GLU A 247 -32.78 -33.90 29.60
N VAL A 248 -32.21 -32.78 29.14
CA VAL A 248 -31.76 -31.65 29.95
C VAL A 248 -32.71 -30.48 29.74
N GLY A 249 -33.70 -30.33 30.63
CA GLY A 249 -34.65 -29.21 30.66
C GLY A 249 -34.32 -28.13 31.70
N SER A 250 -33.35 -28.37 32.57
CA SER A 250 -32.83 -27.45 33.59
C SER A 250 -31.32 -27.23 33.45
N VAL A 251 -30.69 -26.55 34.42
CA VAL A 251 -29.22 -26.47 34.47
C VAL A 251 -28.64 -27.79 34.98
N VAL A 252 -27.71 -28.37 34.23
CA VAL A 252 -27.02 -29.63 34.55
C VAL A 252 -25.52 -29.39 34.52
N ASN A 253 -24.85 -29.63 35.65
CA ASN A 253 -23.40 -29.51 35.80
C ASN A 253 -22.75 -30.90 35.80
N SER A 254 -22.21 -31.33 34.67
CA SER A 254 -21.39 -32.55 34.59
C SER A 254 -19.93 -32.23 34.86
N LEU A 255 -19.48 -32.47 36.09
CA LEU A 255 -18.10 -32.18 36.51
C LEU A 255 -17.10 -33.30 36.13
N LYS A 256 -17.61 -34.44 35.67
CA LYS A 256 -16.86 -35.62 35.24
C LYS A 256 -17.36 -36.15 33.89
N VAL A 257 -16.79 -37.27 33.47
CA VAL A 257 -16.98 -37.90 32.16
C VAL A 257 -18.43 -38.35 31.94
N ILE A 258 -19.05 -37.94 30.84
CA ILE A 258 -20.26 -38.55 30.30
C ILE A 258 -19.84 -39.65 29.33
N THR A 259 -20.01 -40.90 29.72
CA THR A 259 -19.74 -42.08 28.88
C THR A 259 -20.99 -42.41 28.09
N THR A 260 -20.88 -42.39 26.76
CA THR A 260 -21.99 -42.65 25.84
C THR A 260 -21.64 -43.77 24.86
N VAL A 261 -22.67 -44.44 24.34
CA VAL A 261 -22.54 -45.39 23.22
C VAL A 261 -23.22 -44.82 21.97
N PRO A 262 -22.87 -45.26 20.74
CA PRO A 262 -23.31 -44.61 19.49
C PRO A 262 -24.82 -44.41 19.31
N ASN A 263 -25.65 -45.28 19.89
CA ASN A 263 -27.11 -45.21 19.75
C ASN A 263 -27.81 -44.48 20.91
N SER A 264 -27.08 -43.97 21.90
CA SER A 264 -27.66 -43.13 22.95
C SER A 264 -27.83 -41.68 22.47
N ALA A 265 -28.61 -40.85 23.17
CA ALA A 265 -28.84 -39.46 22.80
C ALA A 265 -28.87 -38.52 24.02
N ILE A 266 -28.45 -37.28 23.81
CA ILE A 266 -28.58 -36.18 24.80
C ILE A 266 -29.39 -35.06 24.17
N ASN A 267 -30.54 -34.73 24.74
CA ASN A 267 -31.40 -33.66 24.26
C ASN A 267 -31.43 -32.51 25.26
N ILE A 268 -30.92 -31.34 24.86
CA ILE A 268 -31.06 -30.11 25.63
C ILE A 268 -32.35 -29.44 25.14
N ILE A 269 -33.34 -29.36 26.03
CA ILE A 269 -34.70 -28.92 25.73
C ILE A 269 -35.04 -27.64 26.49
N ALA A 270 -36.08 -26.93 26.06
CA ALA A 270 -36.58 -25.71 26.71
C ALA A 270 -35.45 -24.69 27.01
N ASN A 271 -35.25 -24.29 28.27
CA ASN A 271 -34.17 -23.40 28.71
C ASN A 271 -33.01 -24.17 29.36
N GLY A 272 -32.84 -25.44 29.01
CA GLY A 272 -31.83 -26.31 29.55
C GLY A 272 -30.40 -25.82 29.26
N VAL A 273 -29.52 -26.01 30.24
CA VAL A 273 -28.10 -25.69 30.12
C VAL A 273 -27.30 -26.91 30.53
N LEU A 274 -26.55 -27.50 29.61
CA LEU A 274 -25.62 -28.58 29.91
C LEU A 274 -24.20 -28.01 30.03
N ASN A 275 -23.69 -27.93 31.26
CA ASN A 275 -22.30 -27.58 31.55
C ASN A 275 -21.46 -28.87 31.63
N ILE A 276 -20.42 -28.98 30.81
CA ILE A 276 -19.52 -30.13 30.75
C ILE A 276 -18.11 -29.68 31.11
N SER A 277 -17.45 -30.38 32.03
CA SER A 277 -16.04 -30.19 32.37
C SER A 277 -15.22 -31.48 32.30
N GLY A 278 -13.89 -31.35 32.30
CA GLY A 278 -12.97 -32.49 32.22
C GLY A 278 -12.87 -33.10 30.82
N LYS A 279 -12.32 -34.33 30.72
CA LYS A 279 -12.14 -35.02 29.44
C LYS A 279 -13.41 -35.81 29.09
N ASN A 280 -14.07 -35.48 27.99
CA ASN A 280 -15.31 -36.14 27.58
C ASN A 280 -15.19 -36.62 26.13
N TYR A 281 -15.58 -37.87 25.91
CA TYR A 281 -15.70 -38.46 24.59
C TYR A 281 -17.17 -38.81 24.35
N ILE A 282 -17.90 -37.90 23.72
CA ILE A 282 -19.35 -38.02 23.53
C ILE A 282 -19.61 -38.48 22.10
N VAL A 283 -19.88 -39.78 21.97
CA VAL A 283 -20.18 -40.44 20.70
C VAL A 283 -21.65 -40.31 20.34
N ALA A 284 -22.51 -40.12 21.34
CA ALA A 284 -23.94 -39.87 21.17
C ALA A 284 -24.21 -38.53 20.48
N PRO A 285 -25.25 -38.43 19.63
CA PRO A 285 -25.78 -37.15 19.19
C PRO A 285 -26.24 -36.30 20.39
N ILE A 286 -25.77 -35.05 20.40
CA ILE A 286 -26.33 -34.00 21.26
C ILE A 286 -27.26 -33.13 20.41
N SER A 287 -28.49 -32.90 20.86
CA SER A 287 -29.44 -32.02 20.17
C SER A 287 -29.82 -30.81 21.02
N LEU A 288 -29.57 -29.61 20.53
CA LEU A 288 -30.01 -28.33 21.10
C LEU A 288 -31.36 -27.97 20.47
N SER A 289 -32.44 -28.50 21.06
CA SER A 289 -33.78 -28.59 20.45
C SER A 289 -34.63 -27.32 20.51
N THR A 290 -34.12 -26.26 21.14
CA THR A 290 -34.82 -24.98 21.29
C THR A 290 -33.85 -23.80 21.12
N ILE A 291 -34.38 -22.65 20.72
CA ILE A 291 -33.59 -21.42 20.52
C ILE A 291 -32.93 -20.88 21.80
N THR A 292 -33.35 -21.36 22.97
CA THR A 292 -32.86 -20.95 24.30
C THR A 292 -31.97 -22.00 24.97
N SER A 293 -31.81 -23.17 24.37
CA SER A 293 -30.94 -24.23 24.89
C SER A 293 -29.46 -23.85 24.79
N LYS A 294 -28.67 -24.30 25.77
CA LYS A 294 -27.24 -23.97 25.86
C LYS A 294 -26.36 -25.19 26.18
N LEU A 295 -25.27 -25.34 25.44
CA LEU A 295 -24.16 -26.24 25.75
C LEU A 295 -22.95 -25.40 26.20
N VAL A 296 -22.38 -25.71 27.36
CA VAL A 296 -21.20 -25.01 27.89
C VAL A 296 -20.07 -25.99 28.13
N ALA A 297 -19.00 -25.85 27.37
CA ALA A 297 -17.72 -26.53 27.53
C ALA A 297 -16.81 -25.66 28.41
N LYS A 298 -16.58 -26.06 29.67
CA LYS A 298 -15.82 -25.27 30.66
C LYS A 298 -14.70 -26.10 31.30
N GLN A 299 -13.45 -25.66 31.16
CA GLN A 299 -12.26 -26.43 31.57
C GLN A 299 -12.33 -27.89 31.10
N CYS A 300 -12.61 -28.09 29.81
CA CYS A 300 -12.85 -29.40 29.26
C CYS A 300 -12.04 -29.68 27.99
N ASP A 301 -11.77 -30.96 27.74
CA ASP A 301 -11.37 -31.48 26.43
C ASP A 301 -12.49 -32.41 25.97
N CYS A 302 -13.41 -31.87 25.16
CA CYS A 302 -14.61 -32.57 24.71
C CYS A 302 -14.49 -32.93 23.24
N THR A 303 -14.74 -34.20 22.91
CA THR A 303 -14.85 -34.66 21.53
C THR A 303 -16.29 -35.03 21.22
N PHE A 304 -16.81 -34.48 20.13
CA PHE A 304 -18.18 -34.68 19.66
C PHE A 304 -18.16 -35.39 18.30
N ASN A 305 -18.93 -36.47 18.22
CA ASN A 305 -19.16 -37.12 16.94
C ASN A 305 -20.33 -36.47 16.18
N GLN A 306 -21.44 -36.17 16.86
CA GLN A 306 -22.62 -35.58 16.25
C GLN A 306 -23.21 -34.48 17.13
N LEU A 307 -23.60 -33.37 16.51
CA LEU A 307 -24.20 -32.24 17.21
C LEU A 307 -25.25 -31.57 16.31
N ASN A 308 -26.50 -31.61 16.76
CA ASN A 308 -27.63 -31.00 16.07
C ASN A 308 -28.01 -29.70 16.77
N THR A 309 -27.98 -28.59 16.06
CA THR A 309 -28.26 -27.26 16.64
C THR A 309 -29.34 -26.54 15.85
N LEU A 310 -30.22 -25.84 16.57
CA LEU A 310 -31.14 -24.86 16.00
C LEU A 310 -30.52 -23.46 15.97
N ALA A 311 -31.03 -22.61 15.10
CA ALA A 311 -30.69 -21.19 15.09
C ALA A 311 -30.91 -20.57 16.49
N ASN A 312 -30.03 -19.66 16.90
CA ASN A 312 -30.05 -18.96 18.20
C ASN A 312 -29.76 -19.80 19.46
N SER A 313 -29.75 -21.13 19.39
CA SER A 313 -29.16 -21.95 20.46
C SER A 313 -27.69 -21.55 20.70
N ILE A 314 -27.14 -21.81 21.89
CA ILE A 314 -25.81 -21.29 22.27
C ILE A 314 -24.85 -22.44 22.58
N ILE A 315 -23.68 -22.41 21.97
CA ILE A 315 -22.51 -23.19 22.37
C ILE A 315 -21.51 -22.22 22.96
N SER A 316 -21.02 -22.50 24.16
CA SER A 316 -20.05 -21.64 24.87
C SER A 316 -18.83 -22.44 25.25
N ILE A 317 -17.66 -22.07 24.73
CA ILE A 317 -16.38 -22.73 24.98
C ILE A 317 -15.54 -21.79 25.83
N GLN A 318 -15.28 -22.17 27.08
CA GLN A 318 -14.79 -21.28 28.13
C GLN A 318 -13.59 -21.84 28.87
N ASN A 319 -12.80 -20.96 29.50
CA ASN A 319 -11.72 -21.32 30.42
C ASN A 319 -10.72 -22.33 29.83
N ALA A 320 -10.08 -21.97 28.71
CA ALA A 320 -9.09 -22.82 28.02
C ALA A 320 -9.61 -24.23 27.66
N SER A 321 -10.85 -24.32 27.21
CA SER A 321 -11.45 -25.60 26.79
C SER A 321 -11.12 -25.93 25.35
N THR A 322 -11.02 -27.22 25.05
CA THR A 322 -10.92 -27.75 23.68
C THR A 322 -12.25 -28.42 23.29
N PHE A 323 -12.82 -27.99 22.17
CA PHE A 323 -14.01 -28.54 21.53
C PHE A 323 -13.60 -29.23 20.23
N ARG A 324 -13.65 -30.56 20.17
CA ARG A 324 -13.20 -31.36 19.01
C ARG A 324 -14.36 -31.94 18.23
N THR A 325 -14.28 -31.94 16.90
CA THR A 325 -15.25 -32.59 16.02
C THR A 325 -14.60 -33.73 15.22
N LEU A 326 -15.29 -34.87 15.10
CA LEU A 326 -14.81 -36.06 14.37
C LEU A 326 -15.62 -36.44 13.13
N SER A 327 -16.72 -35.74 12.86
CA SER A 327 -17.56 -35.99 11.69
C SER A 327 -18.15 -34.68 11.16
N ASP A 328 -18.96 -34.77 10.12
CA ASP A 328 -19.63 -33.61 9.54
C ASP A 328 -20.64 -33.02 10.53
N ILE A 329 -20.44 -31.77 10.93
CA ILE A 329 -21.26 -31.04 11.89
C ILE A 329 -21.62 -29.68 11.31
N THR A 330 -22.91 -29.35 11.34
CA THR A 330 -23.41 -28.00 11.00
C THR A 330 -23.86 -27.27 12.26
N LEU A 331 -23.23 -26.14 12.57
CA LEU A 331 -23.56 -25.29 13.71
C LEU A 331 -24.44 -24.12 13.25
N ASN A 332 -25.75 -24.24 13.48
CA ASN A 332 -26.72 -23.15 13.35
C ASN A 332 -26.74 -22.25 14.59
N SER A 333 -26.16 -22.71 15.70
CA SER A 333 -26.06 -22.03 16.99
C SER A 333 -25.12 -20.82 16.97
N ILE A 334 -25.30 -19.90 17.92
CA ILE A 334 -24.29 -18.92 18.31
C ILE A 334 -23.14 -19.66 19.00
N VAL A 335 -21.91 -19.48 18.54
CA VAL A 335 -20.72 -20.10 19.13
C VAL A 335 -19.88 -19.04 19.83
N ASN A 336 -19.85 -19.05 21.16
CA ASN A 336 -19.00 -18.17 21.95
C ASN A 336 -17.69 -18.88 22.28
N VAL A 337 -16.55 -18.23 22.03
CA VAL A 337 -15.21 -18.79 22.28
C VAL A 337 -14.38 -17.81 23.09
N ASP A 338 -14.12 -18.15 24.36
CA ASP A 338 -13.29 -17.34 25.25
C ASP A 338 -11.80 -17.44 24.91
N THR A 339 -11.00 -16.55 25.51
CA THR A 339 -9.53 -16.57 25.43
C THR A 339 -8.97 -17.97 25.78
N ASP A 340 -7.91 -18.37 25.07
CA ASP A 340 -7.22 -19.66 25.18
C ASP A 340 -8.06 -20.92 24.85
N SER A 341 -9.33 -20.74 24.46
CA SER A 341 -10.19 -21.86 24.07
C SER A 341 -10.01 -22.23 22.60
N ILE A 342 -10.17 -23.52 22.29
CA ILE A 342 -9.84 -24.12 21.01
C ILE A 342 -11.06 -24.83 20.43
N ILE A 343 -11.41 -24.54 19.18
CA ILE A 343 -12.24 -25.42 18.33
C ILE A 343 -11.27 -26.24 17.46
N SER A 344 -11.28 -27.57 17.55
CA SER A 344 -10.41 -28.46 16.76
C SER A 344 -11.24 -29.34 15.82
N ILE A 345 -11.03 -29.21 14.52
CA ILE A 345 -11.69 -30.03 13.49
C ILE A 345 -10.74 -31.15 13.13
N GLU A 346 -10.89 -32.29 13.80
CA GLU A 346 -9.99 -33.44 13.64
C GLU A 346 -10.28 -34.21 12.36
N LEU A 347 -11.57 -34.37 12.02
CA LEU A 347 -12.07 -35.06 10.82
C LEU A 347 -13.41 -34.45 10.39
N GLY A 348 -13.81 -34.70 9.14
CA GLY A 348 -15.09 -34.25 8.56
C GLY A 348 -15.12 -32.74 8.27
N THR A 349 -16.32 -32.21 8.09
CA THR A 349 -16.61 -30.80 7.78
C THR A 349 -17.34 -30.14 8.95
N LEU A 350 -16.77 -29.05 9.49
CA LEU A 350 -17.48 -28.16 10.40
C LEU A 350 -18.03 -26.96 9.63
N THR A 351 -19.34 -26.90 9.44
CA THR A 351 -20.02 -25.80 8.75
C THR A 351 -20.55 -24.79 9.78
N LEU A 352 -20.03 -23.56 9.75
CA LEU A 352 -20.36 -22.47 10.68
C LEU A 352 -21.45 -21.57 10.10
N VAL A 353 -22.72 -21.94 10.29
CA VAL A 353 -23.88 -21.17 9.82
C VAL A 353 -24.23 -20.03 10.78
N GLY A 354 -24.25 -20.33 12.08
CA GLY A 354 -24.50 -19.36 13.14
C GLY A 354 -23.28 -18.46 13.43
N PRO A 355 -23.49 -17.33 14.11
CA PRO A 355 -22.42 -16.38 14.37
C PRO A 355 -21.41 -16.93 15.38
N VAL A 356 -20.12 -16.84 15.05
CA VAL A 356 -19.01 -17.13 15.96
C VAL A 356 -18.59 -15.84 16.65
N LYS A 357 -18.82 -15.76 17.97
CA LYS A 357 -18.38 -14.66 18.84
C LYS A 357 -17.13 -15.10 19.59
N SER A 358 -15.98 -14.89 18.99
CA SER A 358 -14.70 -15.24 19.63
C SER A 358 -13.93 -14.04 20.15
N VAL A 359 -13.10 -14.26 21.16
CA VAL A 359 -12.21 -13.26 21.76
C VAL A 359 -10.77 -13.47 21.25
N ALA A 360 -9.97 -12.40 21.19
CA ALA A 360 -8.54 -12.49 20.88
C ALA A 360 -7.84 -13.50 21.81
N GLY A 361 -6.95 -14.33 21.25
CA GLY A 361 -6.27 -15.43 21.94
C GLY A 361 -6.96 -16.80 21.82
N SER A 362 -8.22 -16.85 21.38
CA SER A 362 -8.87 -18.13 21.01
C SER A 362 -8.33 -18.69 19.68
N VAL A 363 -8.54 -19.99 19.44
CA VAL A 363 -8.02 -20.70 18.26
C VAL A 363 -9.11 -21.56 17.60
N ILE A 364 -9.18 -21.52 16.27
CA ILE A 364 -9.84 -22.52 15.43
C ILE A 364 -8.73 -23.31 14.72
N ASN A 365 -8.64 -24.60 14.98
CA ASN A 365 -7.61 -25.49 14.46
C ASN A 365 -8.26 -26.51 13.52
N VAL A 366 -7.87 -26.53 12.24
CA VAL A 366 -8.36 -27.49 11.24
C VAL A 366 -7.26 -28.52 10.99
N VAL A 367 -7.40 -29.74 11.52
CA VAL A 367 -6.29 -30.72 11.55
C VAL A 367 -6.29 -31.64 10.32
N LYS A 368 -7.41 -32.28 9.99
CA LYS A 368 -7.55 -33.13 8.78
C LYS A 368 -8.91 -33.00 8.09
N GLY A 369 -9.68 -31.98 8.47
CA GLY A 369 -11.05 -31.75 7.98
C GLY A 369 -11.21 -30.49 7.15
N THR A 370 -12.47 -30.06 7.01
CA THR A 370 -12.85 -28.80 6.37
C THR A 370 -13.52 -27.87 7.39
N CYS A 371 -13.08 -26.62 7.47
CA CYS A 371 -13.84 -25.54 8.10
C CYS A 371 -14.58 -24.78 7.00
N GLU A 372 -15.91 -24.83 6.99
CA GLU A 372 -16.74 -24.19 5.97
C GLU A 372 -17.54 -23.02 6.54
N ILE A 373 -17.43 -21.86 5.89
CA ILE A 373 -18.27 -20.69 6.14
C ILE A 373 -19.18 -20.50 4.91
N PRO A 374 -20.46 -20.92 4.99
CA PRO A 374 -21.33 -21.01 3.82
C PRO A 374 -21.79 -19.63 3.33
N SER A 375 -22.32 -19.61 2.11
CA SER A 375 -22.90 -18.41 1.50
C SER A 375 -24.02 -17.81 2.36
N LYS A 376 -24.22 -16.48 2.28
CA LYS A 376 -25.19 -15.66 3.07
C LYS A 376 -24.83 -15.41 4.53
N VAL A 377 -23.70 -15.91 5.02
CA VAL A 377 -23.24 -15.62 6.39
C VAL A 377 -22.28 -14.43 6.37
N VAL A 378 -22.43 -13.51 7.32
CA VAL A 378 -21.48 -12.43 7.60
C VAL A 378 -20.88 -12.67 8.98
N GLN A 379 -19.57 -12.96 9.06
CA GLN A 379 -18.88 -13.30 10.31
C GLN A 379 -17.68 -12.40 10.57
N VAL A 380 -17.42 -12.12 11.85
CA VAL A 380 -16.17 -11.53 12.33
C VAL A 380 -15.62 -12.47 13.40
N ILE A 381 -14.49 -13.11 13.12
CA ILE A 381 -13.88 -14.12 13.97
C ILE A 381 -12.56 -13.55 14.50
N ASN A 382 -12.45 -13.36 15.82
CA ASN A 382 -11.22 -12.86 16.46
C ASN A 382 -10.22 -13.97 16.82
N SER A 383 -10.59 -15.22 16.58
CA SER A 383 -9.72 -16.38 16.81
C SER A 383 -8.60 -16.42 15.79
N ASN A 384 -7.44 -16.92 16.20
CA ASN A 384 -6.45 -17.41 15.25
C ASN A 384 -7.02 -18.62 14.51
N VAL A 385 -6.77 -18.74 13.22
CA VAL A 385 -7.20 -19.87 12.40
C VAL A 385 -5.95 -20.60 11.91
N ASN A 386 -5.73 -21.80 12.45
CA ASN A 386 -4.64 -22.67 12.02
C ASN A 386 -5.23 -23.77 11.15
N VAL A 387 -4.80 -23.87 9.90
CA VAL A 387 -5.20 -24.93 8.96
C VAL A 387 -3.98 -25.80 8.77
N ALA A 388 -4.03 -27.07 9.16
CA ALA A 388 -2.91 -27.98 9.00
C ALA A 388 -2.73 -28.40 7.52
N LYS A 389 -1.65 -29.13 7.25
CA LYS A 389 -1.40 -29.74 5.94
C LYS A 389 -2.58 -30.63 5.53
N ASP A 390 -2.98 -30.54 4.25
CA ASP A 390 -4.11 -31.27 3.64
C ASP A 390 -5.51 -30.92 4.20
N ALA A 391 -5.61 -30.02 5.19
CA ALA A 391 -6.87 -29.51 5.69
C ALA A 391 -7.39 -28.33 4.84
N ILE A 392 -8.70 -28.08 4.88
CA ILE A 392 -9.37 -27.11 4.02
C ILE A 392 -10.03 -26.01 4.83
N LEU A 393 -9.75 -24.76 4.49
CA LEU A 393 -10.57 -23.61 4.88
C LEU A 393 -11.38 -23.17 3.65
N LYS A 394 -12.70 -23.37 3.72
CA LYS A 394 -13.62 -23.06 2.62
C LYS A 394 -14.51 -21.88 3.00
N VAL A 395 -14.46 -20.81 2.21
CA VAL A 395 -15.22 -19.58 2.43
C VAL A 395 -16.11 -19.33 1.21
N ALA A 396 -17.42 -19.43 1.41
CA ALA A 396 -18.45 -19.05 0.44
C ALA A 396 -19.30 -17.85 0.90
N GLY A 397 -19.23 -17.49 2.19
CA GLY A 397 -19.87 -16.30 2.77
C GLY A 397 -18.95 -15.08 2.82
N THR A 398 -19.30 -14.11 3.65
CA THR A 398 -18.46 -12.97 4.02
C THR A 398 -17.88 -13.20 5.41
N VAL A 399 -16.56 -13.30 5.54
CA VAL A 399 -15.88 -13.47 6.82
C VAL A 399 -14.71 -12.53 6.95
N SER A 400 -14.55 -11.92 8.12
CA SER A 400 -13.32 -11.24 8.54
C SER A 400 -12.65 -12.05 9.66
N LEU A 401 -11.50 -12.62 9.37
CA LEU A 401 -10.64 -13.33 10.32
C LEU A 401 -9.67 -12.30 10.94
N ILE A 402 -10.00 -11.76 12.10
CA ILE A 402 -9.20 -10.72 12.77
C ILE A 402 -7.93 -11.33 13.41
N GLY A 403 -8.01 -12.58 13.87
CA GLY A 403 -6.82 -13.32 14.33
C GLY A 403 -5.87 -13.70 13.19
N ASN A 404 -4.70 -14.23 13.55
CA ASN A 404 -3.73 -14.71 12.57
C ASN A 404 -4.28 -15.95 11.85
N VAL A 405 -4.13 -15.97 10.53
CA VAL A 405 -4.43 -17.13 9.69
C VAL A 405 -3.12 -17.80 9.32
N ASN A 406 -2.94 -19.06 9.73
CA ASN A 406 -1.75 -19.85 9.48
C ASN A 406 -2.12 -21.09 8.66
N CYS A 407 -1.62 -21.18 7.45
CA CYS A 407 -1.86 -22.30 6.53
C CYS A 407 -0.48 -22.71 5.95
N PRO A 408 0.10 -23.86 6.31
CA PRO A 408 1.38 -24.33 5.78
C PRO A 408 1.21 -24.83 4.33
N ASP A 409 2.31 -25.27 3.73
CA ASP A 409 2.28 -25.89 2.41
C ASP A 409 1.30 -27.08 2.34
N SER A 410 0.62 -27.22 1.19
CA SER A 410 -0.40 -28.26 0.93
C SER A 410 -1.71 -28.15 1.72
N SER A 411 -1.89 -27.17 2.61
CA SER A 411 -3.24 -26.77 3.05
C SER A 411 -4.04 -26.19 1.87
N ILE A 412 -5.36 -26.11 1.97
CA ILE A 412 -6.20 -25.57 0.90
C ILE A 412 -7.06 -24.43 1.45
N VAL A 413 -6.95 -23.24 0.85
CA VAL A 413 -7.84 -22.11 1.12
C VAL A 413 -8.70 -21.87 -0.11
N GLN A 414 -9.98 -22.22 -0.03
CA GLN A 414 -10.93 -22.11 -1.13
C GLN A 414 -11.87 -20.92 -0.92
N LEU A 415 -11.88 -19.97 -1.86
CA LEU A 415 -12.80 -18.84 -1.85
C LEU A 415 -13.79 -18.97 -3.03
N VAL A 416 -15.05 -19.29 -2.73
CA VAL A 416 -16.09 -19.60 -3.74
C VAL A 416 -17.21 -18.58 -3.66
N ASN A 417 -17.14 -17.51 -4.48
CA ASN A 417 -18.08 -16.37 -4.44
C ASN A 417 -18.22 -15.72 -3.05
N GLY A 418 -17.18 -15.83 -2.22
CA GLY A 418 -17.14 -15.31 -0.85
C GLY A 418 -16.22 -14.10 -0.69
N ILE A 419 -16.29 -13.45 0.47
CA ILE A 419 -15.38 -12.37 0.88
C ILE A 419 -14.57 -12.88 2.06
N LEU A 420 -13.24 -12.92 1.91
CA LEU A 420 -12.30 -13.27 2.98
C LEU A 420 -11.48 -12.04 3.38
N GLY A 421 -11.78 -11.51 4.56
CA GLY A 421 -11.01 -10.48 5.26
C GLY A 421 -9.92 -11.11 6.15
N ILE A 422 -8.66 -10.69 6.01
CA ILE A 422 -7.53 -11.16 6.82
C ILE A 422 -6.98 -10.01 7.65
N GLY A 423 -7.08 -10.16 8.98
CA GLY A 423 -6.81 -9.13 9.98
C GLY A 423 -5.61 -9.32 10.88
N GLY A 424 -5.06 -10.54 10.95
CA GLY A 424 -3.96 -10.84 11.85
C GLY A 424 -2.73 -9.94 11.67
N SER A 425 -2.00 -9.75 12.77
CA SER A 425 -0.75 -8.98 12.77
C SER A 425 0.39 -9.68 12.03
N GLN A 426 0.31 -11.00 11.84
CA GLN A 426 1.29 -11.83 11.14
C GLN A 426 0.62 -13.08 10.55
N SER A 427 -0.29 -12.92 9.58
CA SER A 427 -0.92 -14.06 8.91
C SER A 427 0.00 -14.64 7.82
N VAL A 428 0.12 -15.97 7.77
CA VAL A 428 0.94 -16.70 6.80
C VAL A 428 0.10 -17.78 6.13
N ILE A 429 -0.22 -17.58 4.86
CA ILE A 429 -0.91 -18.54 4.00
C ILE A 429 0.12 -19.07 2.99
N ASP A 430 0.91 -20.06 3.40
CA ASP A 430 1.92 -20.73 2.58
C ASP A 430 1.31 -21.76 1.59
N THR A 431 0.14 -21.42 1.03
CA THR A 431 -0.55 -22.20 0.00
C THR A 431 -1.13 -21.29 -1.09
N VAL A 432 -1.64 -21.90 -2.16
CA VAL A 432 -2.32 -21.20 -3.25
C VAL A 432 -3.72 -20.82 -2.80
N ILE A 433 -4.09 -19.55 -2.99
CA ILE A 433 -5.49 -19.11 -2.89
C ILE A 433 -6.06 -18.99 -4.29
N ASP A 434 -7.10 -19.77 -4.57
CA ASP A 434 -7.87 -19.66 -5.81
C ASP A 434 -8.96 -18.59 -5.66
N LEU A 435 -8.89 -17.55 -6.49
CA LEU A 435 -9.91 -16.50 -6.59
C LEU A 435 -10.73 -16.71 -7.86
N SER A 436 -11.97 -17.16 -7.72
CA SER A 436 -12.91 -17.44 -8.83
C SER A 436 -14.24 -16.71 -8.65
N GLY A 437 -14.96 -16.46 -9.74
CA GLY A 437 -16.26 -15.78 -9.70
C GLY A 437 -16.19 -14.42 -8.99
N THR A 438 -17.15 -14.11 -8.12
CA THR A 438 -17.23 -12.82 -7.42
C THR A 438 -16.46 -12.79 -6.11
N SER A 439 -15.49 -13.69 -5.94
CA SER A 439 -14.69 -13.80 -4.72
C SER A 439 -13.88 -12.53 -4.42
N GLN A 440 -13.75 -12.14 -3.15
CA GLN A 440 -12.96 -10.98 -2.74
C GLN A 440 -11.98 -11.33 -1.62
N LEU A 441 -10.70 -11.03 -1.84
CA LEU A 441 -9.68 -11.07 -0.81
C LEU A 441 -9.44 -9.66 -0.27
N LYS A 442 -9.65 -9.45 1.03
CA LYS A 442 -9.41 -8.16 1.68
C LYS A 442 -8.37 -8.31 2.78
N ILE A 443 -7.25 -7.62 2.68
CA ILE A 443 -6.34 -7.44 3.83
C ILE A 443 -6.87 -6.21 4.59
N ILE A 444 -7.43 -6.43 5.78
CA ILE A 444 -8.08 -5.36 6.54
C ILE A 444 -7.01 -4.47 7.21
N LYS A 445 -7.44 -3.34 7.81
CA LYS A 445 -6.56 -2.28 8.34
C LYS A 445 -5.54 -2.79 9.37
N ASN A 446 -4.30 -2.29 9.28
CA ASN A 446 -3.17 -2.59 10.17
C ASN A 446 -2.79 -4.08 10.23
N SER A 447 -2.92 -4.80 9.13
CA SER A 447 -2.69 -6.24 9.06
C SER A 447 -1.51 -6.59 8.16
N ILE A 448 -0.79 -7.66 8.51
CA ILE A 448 0.32 -8.15 7.69
C ILE A 448 -0.03 -9.58 7.28
N CYS A 449 -0.06 -9.80 5.97
CA CYS A 449 -0.37 -11.09 5.38
C CYS A 449 0.67 -11.47 4.34
N THR A 450 1.22 -12.67 4.47
CA THR A 450 2.07 -13.29 3.44
C THR A 450 1.31 -14.46 2.83
N ILE A 451 1.20 -14.47 1.51
CA ILE A 451 0.52 -15.51 0.73
C ILE A 451 1.52 -16.12 -0.24
N LYS A 452 1.54 -17.45 -0.36
CA LYS A 452 2.45 -18.13 -1.29
C LYS A 452 2.19 -17.72 -2.73
N LYS A 453 0.94 -17.88 -3.19
CA LYS A 453 0.51 -17.53 -4.55
C LYS A 453 -0.97 -17.22 -4.57
N ILE A 454 -1.37 -16.24 -5.37
CA ILE A 454 -2.78 -16.01 -5.71
C ILE A 454 -3.01 -16.51 -7.13
N ASN A 455 -3.95 -17.43 -7.31
CA ASN A 455 -4.41 -17.87 -8.62
C ASN A 455 -5.71 -17.12 -8.94
N HIS A 456 -5.60 -16.03 -9.71
CA HIS A 456 -6.72 -15.20 -10.10
C HIS A 456 -7.39 -15.80 -11.34
N ILE A 457 -8.41 -16.63 -11.13
CA ILE A 457 -9.06 -17.42 -12.19
C ILE A 457 -10.03 -16.56 -13.01
N ASP A 458 -10.73 -15.63 -12.35
CA ASP A 458 -11.76 -14.78 -12.96
C ASP A 458 -11.48 -13.29 -12.74
N ALA A 459 -11.68 -12.46 -13.78
CA ALA A 459 -11.56 -11.01 -13.72
C ALA A 459 -12.61 -10.33 -12.83
N THR A 460 -13.68 -11.03 -12.42
CA THR A 460 -14.68 -10.50 -11.47
C THR A 460 -14.25 -10.60 -10.01
N ALA A 461 -13.22 -11.40 -9.70
CA ALA A 461 -12.71 -11.50 -8.33
C ALA A 461 -11.85 -10.28 -8.00
N LEU A 462 -11.92 -9.79 -6.75
CA LEU A 462 -11.28 -8.55 -6.33
C LEU A 462 -10.24 -8.77 -5.23
N ILE A 463 -9.21 -7.92 -5.22
CA ILE A 463 -8.21 -7.87 -4.16
C ILE A 463 -8.17 -6.44 -3.63
N SER A 464 -8.24 -6.28 -2.30
CA SER A 464 -8.09 -4.99 -1.64
C SER A 464 -7.15 -5.07 -0.45
N VAL A 465 -6.32 -4.05 -0.27
CA VAL A 465 -5.41 -3.90 0.86
C VAL A 465 -5.71 -2.55 1.53
N ASP A 466 -6.14 -2.60 2.78
CA ASP A 466 -6.58 -1.44 3.54
C ASP A 466 -5.39 -0.67 4.15
N THR A 467 -5.66 0.51 4.71
CA THR A 467 -4.61 1.39 5.23
C THR A 467 -3.77 0.74 6.34
N GLY A 468 -2.47 1.02 6.35
CA GLY A 468 -1.54 0.46 7.33
C GLY A 468 -1.22 -1.03 7.14
N SER A 469 -1.74 -1.65 6.08
CA SER A 469 -1.61 -3.09 5.87
C SER A 469 -0.59 -3.47 4.81
N ILE A 470 -0.03 -4.67 4.92
CA ILE A 470 0.98 -5.21 4.01
C ILE A 470 0.51 -6.57 3.49
N LEU A 471 0.40 -6.68 2.17
CA LEU A 471 0.21 -7.95 1.47
C LEU A 471 1.52 -8.34 0.78
N THR A 472 2.09 -9.49 1.13
CA THR A 472 3.25 -10.07 0.43
C THR A 472 2.84 -11.33 -0.32
N ILE A 473 3.20 -11.43 -1.59
CA ILE A 473 2.92 -12.59 -2.45
C ILE A 473 4.27 -13.19 -2.85
N ASN A 474 4.57 -14.41 -2.39
CA ASN A 474 5.93 -14.98 -2.47
C ASN A 474 6.28 -15.59 -3.84
N ILE A 475 5.28 -16.00 -4.61
CA ILE A 475 5.42 -16.60 -5.93
C ILE A 475 4.55 -15.82 -6.91
N GLY A 476 5.11 -15.60 -8.10
CA GLY A 476 4.48 -14.89 -9.20
C GLY A 476 3.02 -15.26 -9.49
N SER A 477 2.22 -14.23 -9.77
CA SER A 477 0.76 -14.29 -9.95
C SER A 477 0.31 -13.42 -11.13
N VAL A 478 -0.72 -13.87 -11.84
CA VAL A 478 -1.43 -13.06 -12.84
C VAL A 478 -2.68 -12.50 -12.15
N PHE A 479 -2.87 -11.19 -12.19
CA PHE A 479 -4.00 -10.48 -11.61
C PHE A 479 -4.93 -10.00 -12.73
N LEU A 480 -6.12 -10.58 -12.81
CA LEU A 480 -7.08 -10.36 -13.89
C LEU A 480 -8.03 -9.17 -13.66
N SER A 481 -7.95 -8.55 -12.49
CA SER A 481 -8.67 -7.32 -12.12
C SER A 481 -7.69 -6.30 -11.51
N PRO A 482 -8.06 -5.01 -11.43
CA PRO A 482 -7.32 -4.04 -10.64
C PRO A 482 -7.26 -4.43 -9.16
N ILE A 483 -6.12 -4.19 -8.52
CA ILE A 483 -5.93 -4.33 -7.07
C ILE A 483 -6.21 -2.97 -6.42
N THR A 484 -7.05 -2.92 -5.39
CA THR A 484 -7.32 -1.69 -4.65
C THR A 484 -6.36 -1.53 -3.48
N LEU A 485 -5.64 -0.40 -3.40
CA LEU A 485 -4.78 -0.05 -2.27
C LEU A 485 -5.30 1.23 -1.61
N THR A 486 -5.56 1.19 -0.30
CA THR A 486 -6.13 2.33 0.45
C THR A 486 -5.12 2.93 1.41
N GLY A 487 -5.04 4.26 1.50
CA GLY A 487 -4.16 4.97 2.44
C GLY A 487 -2.70 4.54 2.34
N SER A 488 -2.09 4.08 3.43
CA SER A 488 -0.68 3.65 3.46
C SER A 488 -0.45 2.16 3.19
N ALA A 489 -1.33 1.51 2.42
CA ALA A 489 -1.22 0.09 2.08
C ALA A 489 0.05 -0.25 1.31
N SER A 490 0.58 -1.47 1.49
CA SER A 490 1.74 -1.98 0.77
C SER A 490 1.43 -3.31 0.10
N LEU A 491 1.74 -3.42 -1.19
CA LEU A 491 1.73 -4.66 -1.95
C LEU A 491 3.15 -5.04 -2.33
N ASN A 492 3.61 -6.20 -1.88
CA ASN A 492 4.91 -6.78 -2.20
C ASN A 492 4.69 -8.03 -3.05
N VAL A 493 5.30 -8.12 -4.24
CA VAL A 493 5.20 -9.29 -5.11
C VAL A 493 6.60 -9.81 -5.43
N ASN A 494 6.81 -11.10 -5.22
CA ASN A 494 8.03 -11.83 -5.50
C ASN A 494 7.77 -12.88 -6.60
N GLY A 495 8.63 -12.93 -7.62
CA GLY A 495 8.43 -13.78 -8.81
C GLY A 495 7.50 -13.17 -9.87
N ASP A 496 7.53 -13.75 -11.07
CA ASP A 496 6.91 -13.20 -12.30
C ASP A 496 5.42 -12.83 -12.12
N ALA A 497 5.07 -11.57 -12.37
CA ALA A 497 3.72 -11.07 -12.13
C ALA A 497 3.13 -10.37 -13.35
N SER A 498 1.83 -10.50 -13.58
CA SER A 498 1.10 -9.67 -14.54
C SER A 498 -0.01 -8.92 -13.81
N ILE A 499 0.10 -7.59 -13.71
CA ILE A 499 -0.82 -6.75 -12.94
C ILE A 499 -1.67 -5.93 -13.92
N LYS A 500 -2.98 -6.19 -13.94
CA LYS A 500 -3.93 -5.45 -14.80
C LYS A 500 -4.25 -4.04 -14.33
N GLY A 501 -3.93 -3.70 -13.09
CA GLY A 501 -4.06 -2.32 -12.62
C GLY A 501 -3.95 -2.21 -11.11
N ILE A 502 -3.73 -1.00 -10.64
CA ILE A 502 -3.76 -0.65 -9.23
C ILE A 502 -4.58 0.62 -9.08
N TYR A 503 -5.68 0.50 -8.34
CA TYR A 503 -6.54 1.61 -7.97
C TYR A 503 -6.14 2.10 -6.57
N VAL A 504 -5.84 3.38 -6.44
CA VAL A 504 -5.39 4.00 -5.20
C VAL A 504 -6.53 4.81 -4.59
N VAL A 505 -6.90 4.48 -3.36
CA VAL A 505 -7.85 5.26 -2.55
C VAL A 505 -7.05 6.04 -1.50
N PRO A 506 -6.67 7.31 -1.75
CA PRO A 506 -5.88 8.08 -0.81
C PRO A 506 -6.68 8.36 0.48
N ILE A 507 -5.97 8.44 1.61
CA ILE A 507 -6.51 8.93 2.88
C ILE A 507 -5.66 10.13 3.31
N ASP A 508 -6.33 11.24 3.64
CA ASP A 508 -5.68 12.46 4.11
C ASP A 508 -4.70 12.18 5.26
N ASN A 509 -3.53 12.82 5.23
CA ASN A 509 -2.47 12.69 6.23
C ASN A 509 -1.86 11.28 6.38
N THR A 510 -2.10 10.37 5.42
CA THR A 510 -1.38 9.09 5.35
C THR A 510 -0.42 9.08 4.15
N PRO A 511 0.73 8.37 4.25
CA PRO A 511 1.56 8.12 3.08
C PRO A 511 0.75 7.44 1.97
N LEU A 512 1.08 7.72 0.69
CA LEU A 512 0.49 7.00 -0.43
C LEU A 512 0.83 5.50 -0.37
N PRO A 513 0.03 4.63 -1.01
CA PRO A 513 0.33 3.23 -1.07
C PRO A 513 1.68 2.95 -1.73
N SER A 514 2.24 1.77 -1.47
CA SER A 514 3.45 1.30 -2.12
C SER A 514 3.28 -0.03 -2.84
N LEU A 515 3.94 -0.15 -3.99
CA LEU A 515 4.13 -1.37 -4.76
C LEU A 515 5.61 -1.71 -4.76
N LYS A 516 5.95 -2.93 -4.32
CA LYS A 516 7.32 -3.43 -4.37
C LYS A 516 7.36 -4.73 -5.15
N LEU A 517 8.20 -4.77 -6.18
CA LEU A 517 8.39 -5.92 -7.05
C LEU A 517 9.82 -6.43 -6.88
N PHE A 518 9.96 -7.72 -6.59
CA PHE A 518 11.25 -8.36 -6.30
C PHE A 518 11.45 -9.63 -7.14
N ASN A 519 12.66 -9.82 -7.67
CA ASN A 519 13.08 -11.04 -8.37
C ASN A 519 12.06 -11.52 -9.42
N CYS A 520 11.60 -10.63 -10.29
CA CYS A 520 10.48 -10.94 -11.18
C CYS A 520 10.60 -10.32 -12.58
N ASN A 521 9.99 -10.98 -13.56
CA ASN A 521 9.63 -10.39 -14.84
C ASN A 521 8.16 -9.94 -14.72
N SER A 522 7.96 -8.67 -14.43
CA SER A 522 6.64 -8.09 -14.22
C SER A 522 6.09 -7.44 -15.47
N LYS A 523 4.78 -7.58 -15.70
CA LYS A 523 4.05 -6.94 -16.79
C LYS A 523 2.86 -6.13 -16.28
N PHE A 524 2.77 -4.85 -16.59
CA PHE A 524 1.55 -4.05 -16.34
C PHE A 524 0.67 -4.05 -17.58
N THR A 525 -0.59 -4.44 -17.44
CA THR A 525 -1.57 -4.54 -18.55
C THR A 525 -2.77 -3.60 -18.41
N GLY A 526 -2.77 -2.73 -17.40
CA GLY A 526 -3.73 -1.64 -17.26
C GLY A 526 -3.31 -0.64 -16.19
N GLU A 527 -4.15 0.35 -15.91
CA GLU A 527 -3.76 1.57 -15.21
C GLU A 527 -3.22 1.33 -13.79
N ILE A 528 -2.03 1.87 -13.52
CA ILE A 528 -1.41 1.96 -12.20
C ILE A 528 -1.50 3.42 -11.76
N GLN A 529 -2.35 3.71 -10.77
CA GLN A 529 -2.48 5.06 -10.23
C GLN A 529 -1.28 5.45 -9.36
N ARG A 530 -1.12 6.76 -9.13
CA ARG A 530 0.03 7.38 -8.46
C ARG A 530 0.34 6.74 -7.09
N LEU A 531 1.45 6.02 -7.00
CA LEU A 531 1.91 5.31 -5.80
C LEU A 531 3.45 5.35 -5.63
N LEU A 532 3.97 4.82 -4.52
CA LEU A 532 5.41 4.61 -4.31
C LEU A 532 5.84 3.26 -4.91
N MET A 533 6.68 3.27 -5.96
CA MET A 533 7.07 2.05 -6.67
C MET A 533 8.54 1.71 -6.46
N SER A 534 8.83 0.46 -6.09
CA SER A 534 10.19 -0.06 -5.95
C SER A 534 10.38 -1.35 -6.74
N LEU A 535 11.42 -1.40 -7.57
CA LEU A 535 11.84 -2.55 -8.36
C LEU A 535 13.22 -3.01 -7.88
N THR A 536 13.33 -4.28 -7.52
CA THR A 536 14.60 -4.89 -7.09
C THR A 536 14.78 -6.20 -7.83
N ASN A 537 15.88 -6.34 -8.58
CA ASN A 537 16.13 -7.47 -9.47
C ASN A 537 14.90 -7.82 -10.33
N THR A 538 14.27 -6.81 -10.94
CA THR A 538 12.96 -6.92 -11.59
C THR A 538 12.94 -6.30 -12.98
N SER A 539 12.67 -7.10 -14.02
CA SER A 539 12.39 -6.58 -15.36
C SER A 539 10.92 -6.17 -15.44
N LEU A 540 10.64 -4.87 -15.63
CA LEU A 540 9.28 -4.35 -15.75
C LEU A 540 8.93 -4.03 -17.21
N ASN A 541 7.87 -4.63 -17.71
CA ASN A 541 7.30 -4.37 -19.02
C ASN A 541 5.91 -3.69 -18.89
N ILE A 542 5.76 -2.47 -19.40
CA ILE A 542 4.51 -1.72 -19.40
C ILE A 542 3.88 -1.89 -20.78
N ASP A 543 2.72 -2.56 -20.84
CA ASP A 543 2.06 -2.93 -22.08
C ASP A 543 1.50 -1.72 -22.84
N VAL A 544 1.01 -1.95 -24.06
CA VAL A 544 0.44 -0.90 -24.92
C VAL A 544 -0.75 -0.21 -24.26
N ASN A 545 -0.85 1.11 -24.42
CA ASN A 545 -1.95 1.94 -23.88
C ASN A 545 -2.12 1.88 -22.34
N VAL A 546 -1.09 1.48 -21.60
CA VAL A 546 -1.12 1.44 -20.12
C VAL A 546 -0.64 2.77 -19.54
N LYS A 547 -1.36 3.31 -18.56
CA LYS A 547 -0.94 4.47 -17.78
C LYS A 547 -0.31 4.03 -16.47
N VAL A 548 0.88 4.54 -16.15
CA VAL A 548 1.61 4.26 -14.92
C VAL A 548 1.99 5.56 -14.25
N GLY A 549 1.36 5.86 -13.12
CA GLY A 549 1.74 6.96 -12.24
C GLY A 549 2.60 6.45 -11.09
N ALA A 550 3.82 6.96 -10.97
CA ALA A 550 4.67 6.79 -9.79
C ALA A 550 4.92 8.15 -9.14
N LEU A 551 4.65 8.26 -7.84
CA LEU A 551 5.19 9.38 -7.08
C LEU A 551 6.71 9.21 -7.02
N ASN A 552 7.20 8.13 -6.44
CA ASN A 552 8.61 7.77 -6.51
C ASN A 552 8.77 6.45 -7.24
N LEU A 553 9.74 6.38 -8.16
CA LEU A 553 10.15 5.15 -8.83
C LEU A 553 11.61 4.86 -8.51
N THR A 554 11.86 3.81 -7.74
CA THR A 554 13.22 3.31 -7.46
C THR A 554 13.44 1.98 -8.15
N ALA A 555 14.43 1.90 -9.04
CA ALA A 555 14.81 0.67 -9.73
C ALA A 555 16.32 0.44 -9.59
N ASP A 556 16.71 -0.76 -9.15
CA ASP A 556 18.13 -1.11 -9.01
C ASP A 556 18.81 -1.40 -10.37
N ALA A 557 20.12 -1.64 -10.34
CA ALA A 557 20.93 -1.88 -11.54
C ALA A 557 20.54 -3.16 -12.32
N ASN A 558 19.72 -4.03 -11.72
CA ASN A 558 19.23 -5.27 -12.34
C ASN A 558 17.75 -5.15 -12.76
N SER A 559 17.16 -3.96 -12.67
CA SER A 559 15.73 -3.76 -12.91
C SER A 559 15.44 -2.90 -14.15
N PRO A 560 15.56 -3.44 -15.37
CA PRO A 560 15.24 -2.69 -16.60
C PRO A 560 13.73 -2.39 -16.68
N ILE A 561 13.40 -1.26 -17.30
CA ILE A 561 12.01 -0.84 -17.52
C ILE A 561 11.78 -0.63 -19.01
N VAL A 562 10.79 -1.30 -19.59
CA VAL A 562 10.38 -1.14 -21.00
C VAL A 562 8.93 -0.67 -21.04
N ALA A 563 8.67 0.46 -21.68
CA ALA A 563 7.33 1.01 -21.89
C ALA A 563 6.99 1.02 -23.39
N ASN A 564 5.89 0.35 -23.75
CA ASN A 564 5.51 0.11 -25.15
C ASN A 564 4.57 1.20 -25.70
N ALA A 565 4.21 1.04 -26.97
CA ALA A 565 3.47 2.04 -27.74
C ALA A 565 2.15 2.45 -27.07
N GLY A 566 1.88 3.75 -27.02
CA GLY A 566 0.69 4.34 -26.42
C GLY A 566 0.67 4.33 -24.89
N SER A 567 1.64 3.72 -24.21
CA SER A 567 1.73 3.81 -22.75
C SER A 567 2.15 5.20 -22.28
N ASN A 568 1.77 5.56 -21.05
CA ASN A 568 2.15 6.81 -20.40
C ASN A 568 2.78 6.50 -19.04
N VAL A 569 4.03 6.89 -18.85
CA VAL A 569 4.79 6.74 -17.60
C VAL A 569 5.00 8.13 -17.01
N ASP A 570 4.35 8.40 -15.88
CA ASP A 570 4.41 9.67 -15.15
C ASP A 570 5.16 9.50 -13.82
N ILE A 571 6.25 10.24 -13.62
CA ILE A 571 7.11 10.21 -12.43
C ILE A 571 7.14 11.61 -11.81
N SER A 572 6.77 11.76 -10.52
CA SER A 572 6.45 13.10 -9.98
C SER A 572 6.93 13.39 -8.55
N GLY A 573 7.89 12.64 -8.02
CA GLY A 573 8.34 12.71 -6.62
C GLY A 573 9.81 13.06 -6.48
N THR A 574 10.25 13.29 -5.24
CA THR A 574 11.58 13.82 -4.90
C THR A 574 12.67 12.77 -4.74
N LEU A 575 12.33 11.48 -4.82
CA LEU A 575 13.24 10.37 -4.51
C LEU A 575 13.29 9.31 -5.61
N SER A 576 13.00 9.69 -6.86
CA SER A 576 13.04 8.75 -7.99
C SER A 576 14.49 8.49 -8.42
N LYS A 577 14.88 7.20 -8.44
CA LYS A 577 16.24 6.76 -8.79
C LYS A 577 16.17 5.46 -9.59
N ILE A 578 16.46 5.57 -10.88
CA ILE A 578 16.43 4.49 -11.85
C ILE A 578 17.88 4.17 -12.21
N GLN A 579 18.41 3.09 -11.64
CA GLN A 579 19.82 2.71 -11.82
C GLN A 579 20.06 1.92 -13.10
N LYS A 580 19.03 1.27 -13.66
CA LYS A 580 19.09 0.58 -14.95
C LYS A 580 18.32 1.34 -16.02
N GLN A 581 18.74 1.25 -17.28
CA GLN A 581 18.16 1.98 -18.38
C GLN A 581 16.62 1.79 -18.50
N ILE A 582 15.91 2.91 -18.76
CA ILE A 582 14.50 2.89 -19.17
C ILE A 582 14.40 3.00 -20.70
N GLN A 583 13.59 2.15 -21.32
CA GLN A 583 13.32 2.15 -22.75
C GLN A 583 11.85 2.52 -23.00
N CYS A 584 11.60 3.61 -23.71
CA CYS A 584 10.28 4.09 -24.08
C CYS A 584 10.09 3.98 -25.59
N ILE A 585 9.25 3.04 -26.03
CA ILE A 585 9.01 2.71 -27.44
C ILE A 585 7.61 3.16 -27.83
N GLY A 586 7.49 4.33 -28.48
CA GLY A 586 6.20 4.93 -28.86
C GLY A 586 5.35 5.35 -27.65
N CYS A 587 6.00 5.69 -26.53
CA CYS A 587 5.36 5.98 -25.26
C CYS A 587 5.49 7.45 -24.86
N LEU A 588 4.68 7.92 -23.91
CA LEU A 588 4.88 9.19 -23.22
C LEU A 588 5.65 8.92 -21.92
N LEU A 589 6.85 9.48 -21.79
CA LEU A 589 7.59 9.55 -20.53
C LEU A 589 7.52 10.99 -20.00
N HIS A 590 6.76 11.19 -18.91
CA HIS A 590 6.56 12.47 -18.28
C HIS A 590 7.21 12.51 -16.88
N ILE A 591 8.06 13.50 -16.64
CA ILE A 591 8.65 13.76 -15.32
C ILE A 591 8.00 15.03 -14.77
N GLY A 592 6.95 14.89 -13.96
CA GLY A 592 6.03 15.97 -13.64
C GLY A 592 6.44 16.93 -12.51
N SER A 593 7.24 16.47 -11.53
CA SER A 593 7.79 17.30 -10.45
C SER A 593 8.82 16.53 -9.62
N GLY A 594 9.61 17.23 -8.79
CA GLY A 594 10.53 16.59 -7.85
C GLY A 594 11.89 16.28 -8.47
N THR A 595 12.58 15.23 -8.00
CA THR A 595 13.95 14.90 -8.40
C THR A 595 13.98 13.48 -8.94
N THR A 596 14.43 13.32 -10.19
CA THR A 596 14.54 12.02 -10.85
C THR A 596 15.94 11.82 -11.42
N GLN A 597 16.54 10.66 -11.12
CA GLN A 597 17.87 10.28 -11.60
C GLN A 597 17.80 9.02 -12.48
N PHE A 598 18.29 9.10 -13.71
CA PHE A 598 18.45 7.97 -14.63
C PHE A 598 19.94 7.64 -14.77
N LEU A 599 20.49 6.74 -13.95
CA LEU A 599 21.95 6.55 -13.86
C LEU A 599 22.55 5.79 -15.05
N ASP A 600 21.84 4.82 -15.62
CA ASP A 600 22.25 4.06 -16.83
C ASP A 600 21.55 4.57 -18.10
N GLY A 601 20.87 5.71 -17.98
CA GLY A 601 20.31 6.46 -19.10
C GLY A 601 18.88 6.13 -19.52
N ILE A 602 18.47 6.75 -20.62
CA ILE A 602 17.12 6.72 -21.19
C ILE A 602 17.24 6.40 -22.69
N ILE A 603 16.42 5.48 -23.21
CA ILE A 603 16.24 5.29 -24.65
C ILE A 603 14.80 5.62 -25.01
N THR A 604 14.60 6.56 -25.95
CA THR A 604 13.28 6.82 -26.54
C THR A 604 13.29 6.48 -28.03
N SER A 605 12.19 5.93 -28.56
CA SER A 605 11.99 5.83 -30.01
C SER A 605 11.53 7.16 -30.60
N VAL A 606 11.46 7.24 -31.94
CA VAL A 606 11.05 8.44 -32.68
C VAL A 606 9.60 8.86 -32.39
N ASP A 607 8.72 7.89 -32.13
CA ASP A 607 7.29 8.12 -31.87
C ASP A 607 6.98 8.34 -30.37
N SER A 608 8.01 8.29 -29.52
CA SER A 608 7.86 8.58 -28.10
C SER A 608 7.74 10.09 -27.85
N THR A 609 7.38 10.47 -26.64
CA THR A 609 7.47 11.85 -26.15
C THR A 609 8.17 11.84 -24.81
N PHE A 610 9.18 12.70 -24.65
CA PHE A 610 9.87 12.87 -23.37
C PHE A 610 9.71 14.32 -22.90
N THR A 611 9.02 14.49 -21.79
CA THR A 611 8.68 15.80 -21.24
C THR A 611 9.01 15.86 -19.76
N THR A 612 9.57 16.99 -19.33
CA THR A 612 9.77 17.28 -17.91
C THR A 612 9.08 18.59 -17.56
N LEU A 613 8.46 18.66 -16.40
CA LEU A 613 7.82 19.85 -15.86
C LEU A 613 8.28 20.04 -14.42
N ASN A 614 8.78 21.24 -14.05
CA ASN A 614 9.10 21.58 -12.65
C ASN A 614 9.95 20.53 -11.89
N SER A 615 10.85 19.84 -12.60
CA SER A 615 11.60 18.71 -12.04
C SER A 615 13.12 18.92 -12.16
N THR A 616 13.85 18.47 -11.15
CA THR A 616 15.30 18.29 -11.20
C THR A 616 15.60 16.92 -11.81
N LEU A 617 16.00 16.91 -13.07
CA LEU A 617 16.33 15.70 -13.82
C LEU A 617 17.85 15.50 -13.86
N GLN A 618 18.32 14.27 -13.63
CA GLN A 618 19.70 13.86 -13.86
C GLN A 618 19.74 12.71 -14.88
N ILE A 619 20.36 12.92 -16.03
CA ILE A 619 20.53 11.93 -17.10
C ILE A 619 21.99 11.45 -17.08
N GLY A 620 22.22 10.21 -16.67
CA GLY A 620 23.51 9.53 -16.71
C GLY A 620 23.58 8.46 -17.81
N GLY A 621 24.66 7.67 -17.77
CA GLY A 621 24.85 6.52 -18.65
C GLY A 621 24.86 6.87 -20.15
N LYS A 622 24.60 5.88 -20.99
CA LYS A 622 24.43 6.09 -22.44
C LYS A 622 22.94 6.28 -22.73
N SER A 623 22.54 7.50 -23.08
CA SER A 623 21.14 7.83 -23.40
C SER A 623 20.95 8.16 -24.88
N ILE A 624 19.82 7.75 -25.46
CA ILE A 624 19.44 8.01 -26.85
C ILE A 624 17.99 8.51 -26.87
N LEU A 625 17.81 9.81 -27.11
CA LEU A 625 16.51 10.48 -27.15
C LEU A 625 16.14 10.74 -28.62
N ASN A 626 15.40 9.83 -29.25
CA ASN A 626 15.04 9.94 -30.68
C ASN A 626 13.81 10.83 -30.95
N SER A 627 13.08 11.21 -29.91
CA SER A 627 11.91 12.09 -29.95
C SER A 627 12.23 13.50 -29.43
N LEU A 628 11.37 14.46 -29.76
CA LEU A 628 11.49 15.82 -29.25
C LEU A 628 11.48 15.77 -27.72
N THR A 629 12.55 16.28 -27.12
CA THR A 629 12.70 16.34 -25.66
C THR A 629 12.31 17.73 -25.19
N THR A 630 11.34 17.82 -24.28
CA THR A 630 10.86 19.10 -23.73
C THR A 630 11.23 19.23 -22.25
N PHE A 631 11.90 20.32 -21.90
CA PHE A 631 12.21 20.71 -20.52
C PHE A 631 11.46 22.00 -20.17
N ASP A 632 10.49 21.93 -19.27
CA ASP A 632 9.62 23.05 -18.93
C ASP A 632 9.52 23.29 -17.41
N GLY A 633 9.07 24.50 -17.04
CA GLY A 633 8.90 24.94 -15.65
C GLY A 633 10.20 25.37 -14.96
N LEU A 634 10.18 25.35 -13.63
CA LEU A 634 11.25 25.83 -12.72
C LEU A 634 12.29 24.74 -12.37
N GLY A 635 12.36 23.67 -13.16
CA GLY A 635 13.24 22.53 -12.91
C GLY A 635 14.71 22.80 -13.27
N SER A 636 15.54 21.76 -13.26
CA SER A 636 16.89 21.79 -13.83
C SER A 636 17.27 20.45 -14.43
N VAL A 637 18.17 20.44 -15.42
CA VAL A 637 18.60 19.23 -16.11
C VAL A 637 20.11 19.09 -16.00
N GLY A 638 20.58 18.07 -15.28
CA GLY A 638 21.99 17.68 -15.25
C GLY A 638 22.27 16.48 -16.16
N ILE A 639 23.31 16.56 -16.99
CA ILE A 639 23.76 15.46 -17.85
C ILE A 639 25.13 14.98 -17.37
N ASN A 640 25.21 13.70 -17.00
CA ASN A 640 26.37 13.03 -16.37
C ASN A 640 26.90 11.85 -17.20
N GLY A 641 26.62 11.81 -18.51
CA GLY A 641 26.98 10.70 -19.38
C GLY A 641 26.92 11.06 -20.85
N ASP A 642 27.03 10.05 -21.71
CA ASP A 642 26.97 10.23 -23.16
C ASP A 642 25.50 10.23 -23.63
N VAL A 643 25.02 11.38 -24.07
CA VAL A 643 23.61 11.59 -24.46
C VAL A 643 23.50 11.98 -25.93
N GLN A 644 22.71 11.23 -26.69
CA GLN A 644 22.35 11.57 -28.07
C GLN A 644 20.90 12.05 -28.12
N ILE A 645 20.68 13.31 -28.49
CA ILE A 645 19.36 13.92 -28.63
C ILE A 645 19.05 14.08 -30.12
N ASN A 646 18.59 13.00 -30.74
CA ASN A 646 18.30 12.95 -32.17
C ASN A 646 16.97 13.63 -32.53
N GLY A 647 16.06 13.80 -31.57
CA GLY A 647 14.76 14.45 -31.77
C GLY A 647 14.73 15.97 -31.59
N GLY A 648 15.82 16.57 -31.09
CA GLY A 648 15.90 17.99 -30.73
C GLY A 648 15.45 18.28 -29.29
N VAL A 649 15.76 19.50 -28.82
CA VAL A 649 15.45 19.99 -27.48
C VAL A 649 14.57 21.23 -27.55
N LYS A 650 13.48 21.25 -26.78
CA LYS A 650 12.72 22.47 -26.46
C LYS A 650 12.85 22.75 -24.97
N CYS A 651 13.49 23.84 -24.59
CA CYS A 651 13.64 24.22 -23.18
C CYS A 651 13.01 25.58 -22.92
N SER A 652 12.27 25.71 -21.82
CA SER A 652 11.76 27.00 -21.33
C SER A 652 12.91 27.91 -20.85
N THR A 653 12.61 29.15 -20.48
CA THR A 653 13.63 30.11 -19.99
C THR A 653 14.12 29.83 -18.57
N LEU A 654 13.44 28.95 -17.83
CA LEU A 654 13.61 28.79 -16.38
C LEU A 654 14.29 27.47 -15.98
N SER A 655 14.53 26.56 -16.92
CA SER A 655 15.10 25.24 -16.67
C SER A 655 16.56 25.11 -17.16
N PRO A 656 17.57 25.51 -16.35
CA PRO A 656 18.97 25.43 -16.78
C PRO A 656 19.40 23.99 -17.11
N ILE A 657 20.28 23.88 -18.11
CA ILE A 657 20.88 22.61 -18.53
C ILE A 657 22.37 22.63 -18.20
N ASP A 658 22.80 21.74 -17.30
CA ASP A 658 24.19 21.56 -16.90
C ASP A 658 24.74 20.27 -17.51
N ILE A 659 25.72 20.38 -18.41
CA ILE A 659 26.45 19.24 -18.97
C ILE A 659 27.73 19.07 -18.17
N ASN A 660 27.81 18.00 -17.38
CA ASN A 660 28.89 17.80 -16.43
C ASN A 660 30.19 17.33 -17.07
N ALA A 661 31.29 17.50 -16.34
CA ALA A 661 32.62 17.19 -16.81
C ALA A 661 32.72 15.77 -17.39
N LYS A 662 33.44 15.62 -18.50
CA LYS A 662 33.61 14.36 -19.26
C LYS A 662 32.34 13.80 -19.90
N SER A 663 31.20 14.50 -19.82
CA SER A 663 29.97 14.11 -20.51
C SER A 663 30.00 14.58 -21.96
N THR A 664 29.43 13.80 -22.87
CA THR A 664 29.29 14.17 -24.27
C THR A 664 27.82 14.25 -24.67
N VAL A 665 27.39 15.39 -25.20
CA VAL A 665 26.01 15.58 -25.69
C VAL A 665 26.03 15.81 -27.19
N PHE A 666 25.21 15.06 -27.93
CA PHE A 666 24.98 15.24 -29.35
C PHE A 666 23.57 15.79 -29.59
N ILE A 667 23.43 16.84 -30.41
CA ILE A 667 22.13 17.39 -30.82
C ILE A 667 21.96 17.17 -32.32
N GLY A 668 20.95 16.37 -32.70
CA GLY A 668 20.74 15.89 -34.08
C GLY A 668 19.61 16.55 -34.87
N LYS A 669 18.85 17.44 -34.27
CA LYS A 669 17.72 18.15 -34.90
C LYS A 669 17.57 19.57 -34.33
N GLU A 670 16.64 20.31 -34.92
CA GLU A 670 16.28 21.66 -34.47
C GLU A 670 16.01 21.71 -32.96
N SER A 671 16.68 22.62 -32.28
CA SER A 671 16.62 22.78 -30.83
C SER A 671 16.51 24.26 -30.46
N VAL A 672 15.57 24.58 -29.58
CA VAL A 672 15.33 25.92 -29.04
C VAL A 672 15.44 25.85 -27.53
N ILE A 673 16.51 26.41 -26.98
CA ILE A 673 16.86 26.32 -25.58
C ILE A 673 16.73 27.71 -24.96
N GLY A 674 15.60 27.94 -24.29
CA GLY A 674 15.30 29.21 -23.63
C GLY A 674 16.15 29.50 -22.39
N ALA A 675 16.62 28.47 -21.69
CA ALA A 675 17.41 28.60 -20.48
C ALA A 675 18.91 28.65 -20.76
N ASN A 676 19.69 28.97 -19.73
CA ASN A 676 21.15 28.88 -19.78
C ASN A 676 21.61 27.42 -19.94
N VAL A 677 22.58 27.21 -20.81
CA VAL A 677 23.33 25.96 -20.92
C VAL A 677 24.72 26.16 -20.35
N ASN A 678 25.09 25.36 -19.36
CA ASN A 678 26.43 25.34 -18.78
C ASN A 678 27.15 24.06 -19.22
N LEU A 679 28.17 24.19 -20.05
CA LEU A 679 29.06 23.11 -20.45
C LEU A 679 30.27 23.12 -19.51
N ASN A 680 30.30 22.24 -18.50
CA ASN A 680 31.37 22.22 -17.50
C ASN A 680 32.73 21.82 -18.09
N ALA A 681 33.80 21.98 -17.30
CA ALA A 681 35.16 21.69 -17.77
C ALA A 681 35.29 20.26 -18.32
N ASP A 682 36.01 20.11 -19.43
CA ASP A 682 36.19 18.84 -20.17
C ASP A 682 34.90 18.20 -20.73
N ALA A 683 33.75 18.88 -20.66
CA ALA A 683 32.52 18.40 -21.29
C ALA A 683 32.50 18.73 -22.79
N THR A 684 31.82 17.90 -23.58
CA THR A 684 31.70 18.10 -25.04
C THR A 684 30.24 18.25 -25.46
N LEU A 685 29.94 19.31 -26.21
CA LEU A 685 28.67 19.52 -26.89
C LEU A 685 28.88 19.50 -28.40
N ASN A 686 28.18 18.61 -29.10
CA ASN A 686 28.32 18.40 -30.54
C ASN A 686 26.98 18.60 -31.26
N ILE A 687 26.87 19.69 -32.03
CA ILE A 687 25.75 19.95 -32.93
C ILE A 687 26.05 19.22 -34.24
N LEU A 688 25.23 18.21 -34.53
CA LEU A 688 25.40 17.32 -35.67
C LEU A 688 25.05 18.03 -37.00
N PRO A 689 25.45 17.45 -38.16
CA PRO A 689 25.13 18.00 -39.46
C PRO A 689 23.65 18.37 -39.65
N SER A 690 23.40 19.51 -40.30
CA SER A 690 22.06 20.03 -40.61
C SER A 690 21.15 20.27 -39.39
N SER A 691 21.72 20.34 -38.19
CA SER A 691 20.99 20.66 -36.96
C SER A 691 21.11 22.16 -36.66
N ASN A 692 19.99 22.80 -36.34
CA ASN A 692 19.96 24.20 -35.88
C ASN A 692 19.76 24.23 -34.36
N CYS A 693 20.66 24.86 -33.61
CA CYS A 693 20.53 24.99 -32.16
C CYS A 693 20.54 26.47 -31.77
N ALA A 694 19.49 26.90 -31.06
CA ALA A 694 19.35 28.25 -30.55
C ALA A 694 19.45 28.28 -29.02
N PHE A 695 20.56 28.80 -28.50
CA PHE A 695 20.81 29.07 -27.09
C PHE A 695 20.29 30.47 -26.74
N ASN A 696 18.98 30.57 -26.56
CA ASN A 696 18.29 31.84 -26.28
C ASN A 696 18.55 32.33 -24.85
N GLY A 697 18.72 31.43 -23.88
CA GLY A 697 19.09 31.80 -22.51
C GLY A 697 20.56 32.21 -22.38
N GLY A 698 21.43 31.50 -23.10
CA GLY A 698 22.89 31.72 -23.10
C GLY A 698 23.65 30.40 -23.12
N LEU A 699 24.95 30.48 -23.43
CA LEU A 699 25.87 29.35 -23.43
C LEU A 699 27.14 29.72 -22.64
N ASN A 700 27.32 29.09 -21.49
CA ASN A 700 28.54 29.22 -20.69
C ASN A 700 29.34 27.93 -20.82
N THR A 701 30.63 28.03 -21.08
CA THR A 701 31.50 26.86 -21.14
C THR A 701 32.65 27.03 -20.16
N GLY A 702 33.01 25.96 -19.45
CA GLY A 702 34.20 25.89 -18.61
C GLY A 702 35.49 25.85 -19.44
N VAL A 703 36.62 25.93 -18.76
CA VAL A 703 37.93 25.67 -19.38
C VAL A 703 37.99 24.24 -19.93
N ASN A 704 38.66 24.03 -21.06
CA ASN A 704 38.77 22.74 -21.76
C ASN A 704 37.46 22.10 -22.25
N ALA A 705 36.30 22.72 -21.99
CA ALA A 705 35.06 22.30 -22.62
C ALA A 705 35.15 22.43 -24.15
N ILE A 706 34.43 21.60 -24.90
CA ILE A 706 34.49 21.60 -26.35
C ILE A 706 33.09 21.76 -26.96
N LEU A 707 32.93 22.76 -27.82
CA LEU A 707 31.75 22.94 -28.67
C LEU A 707 32.10 22.60 -30.12
N TYR A 708 31.48 21.58 -30.68
CA TYR A 708 31.53 21.27 -32.12
C TYR A 708 30.25 21.71 -32.81
N VAL A 709 30.36 22.39 -33.95
CA VAL A 709 29.23 22.68 -34.86
C VAL A 709 29.55 22.16 -36.24
N ASN A 710 28.76 21.18 -36.72
CA ASN A 710 29.07 20.44 -37.93
C ASN A 710 28.11 20.75 -39.09
N LYS A 711 28.69 20.69 -40.30
CA LYS A 711 28.12 20.66 -41.66
C LYS A 711 26.69 21.20 -41.77
N THR A 712 26.57 22.42 -42.28
CA THR A 712 25.31 23.17 -42.48
C THR A 712 24.49 23.43 -41.21
N GLY A 713 24.98 23.04 -40.03
CA GLY A 713 24.37 23.40 -38.77
C GLY A 713 24.57 24.89 -38.44
N ASN A 714 23.54 25.50 -37.86
CA ASN A 714 23.61 26.86 -37.33
C ASN A 714 23.52 26.81 -35.80
N CYS A 715 24.43 27.51 -35.14
CA CYS A 715 24.44 27.68 -33.69
C CYS A 715 24.17 29.15 -33.38
N LEU A 716 22.93 29.46 -33.00
CA LEU A 716 22.51 30.79 -32.55
C LEU A 716 22.77 30.92 -31.04
N ILE A 717 23.54 31.93 -30.65
CA ILE A 717 23.80 32.29 -29.26
C ILE A 717 23.22 33.68 -29.03
N ALA A 718 21.99 33.73 -28.51
CA ALA A 718 21.25 34.98 -28.33
C ALA A 718 21.30 35.51 -26.90
N GLY A 719 21.50 34.64 -25.90
CA GLY A 719 21.70 35.04 -24.52
C GLY A 719 23.13 35.48 -24.18
N SER A 720 23.32 36.02 -22.98
CA SER A 720 24.66 36.37 -22.48
C SER A 720 25.49 35.11 -22.26
N SER A 721 26.70 35.07 -22.83
CA SER A 721 27.47 33.83 -22.99
C SER A 721 28.96 34.04 -22.75
N GLU A 722 29.53 33.23 -21.85
CA GLU A 722 30.98 33.12 -21.63
C GLU A 722 31.52 31.79 -22.14
N VAL A 723 32.11 31.80 -23.34
CA VAL A 723 32.64 30.59 -23.98
C VAL A 723 34.14 30.48 -23.68
N LYS A 724 34.48 29.89 -22.53
CA LYS A 724 35.87 29.63 -22.08
C LYS A 724 36.50 28.35 -22.63
N GLY A 725 35.72 27.54 -23.34
CA GLY A 725 36.12 26.29 -23.96
C GLY A 725 36.54 26.50 -25.41
N ALA A 726 37.03 25.44 -26.05
CA ALA A 726 37.34 25.44 -27.46
C ALA A 726 36.06 25.35 -28.31
N VAL A 727 35.97 26.15 -29.37
CA VAL A 727 34.89 26.09 -30.36
C VAL A 727 35.46 25.65 -31.70
N TYR A 728 34.90 24.60 -32.27
CA TYR A 728 35.31 24.04 -33.55
C TYR A 728 34.16 24.04 -34.55
N LEU A 729 34.39 24.63 -35.71
CA LEU A 729 33.44 24.68 -36.82
C LEU A 729 33.88 23.77 -37.97
N ASN A 730 32.91 23.09 -38.59
CA ASN A 730 33.14 22.23 -39.74
C ASN A 730 32.05 22.42 -40.81
N GLY A 731 32.12 23.50 -41.58
CA GLY A 731 31.14 23.87 -42.59
C GLY A 731 29.87 24.41 -41.95
N ALA A 732 29.99 25.18 -40.86
CA ALA A 732 28.88 25.62 -40.02
C ALA A 732 28.90 27.14 -39.76
N THR A 733 27.82 27.67 -39.22
CA THR A 733 27.71 29.11 -38.89
C THR A 733 27.45 29.29 -37.39
N ILE A 734 28.23 30.17 -36.77
CA ILE A 734 27.88 30.75 -35.46
C ILE A 734 27.12 32.04 -35.71
N VAL A 735 25.94 32.18 -35.11
CA VAL A 735 25.16 33.41 -35.11
C VAL A 735 25.18 33.98 -33.69
N SER A 736 25.83 35.12 -33.49
CA SER A 736 25.82 35.83 -32.20
C SER A 736 24.75 36.91 -32.22
N ALA A 737 23.82 36.89 -31.26
CA ALA A 737 22.74 37.88 -31.15
C ALA A 737 22.66 38.55 -29.74
N GLY A 738 23.49 38.13 -28.79
CA GLY A 738 23.60 38.68 -27.45
C GLY A 738 25.00 39.19 -27.10
N THR A 739 25.36 39.17 -25.82
CA THR A 739 26.73 39.42 -25.37
C THR A 739 27.50 38.10 -25.34
N CYS A 740 28.35 37.85 -26.34
CA CYS A 740 29.13 36.62 -26.46
C CYS A 740 30.62 36.90 -26.33
N ASN A 741 31.30 36.22 -25.41
CA ASN A 741 32.75 36.31 -25.25
C ASN A 741 33.40 34.94 -25.52
N PHE A 742 34.19 34.84 -26.58
CA PHE A 742 34.96 33.64 -26.92
C PHE A 742 36.40 33.80 -26.42
N TYR A 743 36.75 33.09 -25.34
CA TYR A 743 38.05 33.24 -24.69
C TYR A 743 39.17 32.42 -25.34
N ASN A 744 38.86 31.32 -26.01
CA ASN A 744 39.82 30.48 -26.75
C ASN A 744 39.61 30.54 -28.28
N GLY A 745 38.97 31.61 -28.73
CA GLY A 745 38.66 31.84 -30.15
C GLY A 745 37.70 30.82 -30.75
N ILE A 746 37.61 30.84 -32.08
CA ILE A 746 36.82 29.90 -32.88
C ILE A 746 37.75 29.30 -33.93
N LYS A 747 37.85 27.96 -33.99
CA LYS A 747 38.81 27.24 -34.84
C LYS A 747 38.12 26.36 -35.87
N GLN A 748 38.84 26.00 -36.93
CA GLN A 748 38.39 24.93 -37.82
C GLN A 748 38.60 23.56 -37.17
N ALA A 749 37.60 22.68 -37.25
CA ALA A 749 37.70 21.33 -36.67
C ALA A 749 38.73 20.44 -37.39
N ASN A 750 39.02 20.71 -38.67
CA ASN A 750 39.94 19.91 -39.48
C ASN A 750 40.70 20.81 -40.46
N ALA A 751 42.00 20.98 -40.22
CA ALA A 751 42.90 21.78 -41.06
C ALA A 751 42.97 21.33 -42.53
N ASN A 752 42.53 20.10 -42.84
CA ASN A 752 42.53 19.54 -44.19
C ASN A 752 41.17 19.59 -44.90
N ALA A 753 40.12 20.15 -44.28
CA ALA A 753 38.79 20.23 -44.87
C ALA A 753 38.67 21.41 -45.84
N THR A 754 39.35 21.33 -46.99
CA THR A 754 39.44 22.36 -48.04
C THR A 754 38.10 22.79 -48.68
N GLN A 755 36.95 22.28 -48.21
CA GLN A 755 35.61 22.62 -48.71
C GLN A 755 34.62 23.08 -47.63
N ALA A 756 34.97 23.04 -46.35
CA ALA A 756 34.08 23.43 -45.27
C ALA A 756 34.06 24.95 -45.09
N ILE A 757 32.93 25.62 -45.38
CA ILE A 757 32.76 27.08 -45.20
C ILE A 757 32.27 27.36 -43.78
N ASN A 758 33.12 27.98 -42.96
CA ASN A 758 32.82 28.36 -41.58
C ASN A 758 32.55 29.87 -41.49
N ASN A 759 31.35 30.26 -41.06
CA ASN A 759 30.97 31.67 -40.98
C ASN A 759 30.73 32.12 -39.54
N LEU A 760 30.94 33.41 -39.31
CA LEU A 760 30.48 34.12 -38.11
C LEU A 760 29.53 35.23 -38.53
N LEU A 761 28.29 35.19 -38.02
CA LEU A 761 27.33 36.26 -38.18
C LEU A 761 27.07 36.93 -36.83
N VAL A 762 27.50 38.17 -36.67
CA VAL A 762 27.15 38.99 -35.51
C VAL A 762 25.87 39.76 -35.85
N ASN A 763 24.74 39.19 -35.45
CA ASN A 763 23.41 39.66 -35.79
C ASN A 763 22.94 40.85 -34.93
N SER A 764 23.28 40.82 -33.63
CA SER A 764 22.98 41.89 -32.66
C SER A 764 23.87 41.74 -31.43
N GLY A 765 23.89 42.74 -30.54
CA GLY A 765 24.63 42.68 -29.28
C GLY A 765 26.13 42.88 -29.47
N THR A 766 26.95 42.20 -28.67
CA THR A 766 28.42 42.33 -28.69
C THR A 766 29.06 40.96 -28.73
N CYS A 767 29.86 40.69 -29.76
CA CYS A 767 30.70 39.51 -29.87
C CYS A 767 32.16 39.90 -29.66
N THR A 768 32.86 39.28 -28.72
CA THR A 768 34.30 39.49 -28.48
C THR A 768 35.07 38.22 -28.74
N LEU A 769 36.06 38.28 -29.62
CA LEU A 769 37.04 37.20 -29.85
C LEU A 769 38.33 37.56 -29.10
N LYS A 770 38.64 36.85 -28.01
CA LYS A 770 39.78 37.16 -27.12
C LYS A 770 41.03 36.32 -27.39
N ASP A 771 40.94 35.34 -28.28
CA ASP A 771 42.06 34.49 -28.72
C ASP A 771 41.92 34.21 -30.23
N GLU A 772 42.96 33.62 -30.82
CA GLU A 772 43.08 33.40 -32.26
C GLU A 772 41.86 32.69 -32.83
N SER A 773 41.28 33.27 -33.89
CA SER A 773 40.09 32.73 -34.54
C SER A 773 40.27 32.60 -36.05
N GLU A 774 39.72 31.54 -36.62
CA GLU A 774 39.87 31.18 -38.03
C GLU A 774 38.50 30.90 -38.68
N PHE A 775 38.24 31.57 -39.79
CA PHE A 775 37.03 31.44 -40.58
C PHE A 775 37.37 31.20 -42.06
N SER A 776 37.09 30.01 -42.58
CA SER A 776 37.16 29.71 -44.02
C SER A 776 36.05 30.39 -44.84
N GLY A 777 35.02 30.89 -44.17
CA GLY A 777 33.92 31.64 -44.74
C GLY A 777 34.00 33.13 -44.43
N GLU A 778 32.83 33.76 -44.41
CA GLU A 778 32.65 35.20 -44.20
C GLU A 778 32.41 35.52 -42.72
N VAL A 779 32.90 36.68 -42.28
CA VAL A 779 32.47 37.32 -41.03
C VAL A 779 31.55 38.49 -41.35
N ALA A 780 30.28 38.42 -40.93
CA ALA A 780 29.27 39.46 -41.19
C ALA A 780 28.83 40.13 -39.89
N ILE A 781 28.75 41.46 -39.89
CA ILE A 781 28.34 42.28 -38.74
C ILE A 781 27.12 43.12 -39.16
N LYS A 782 26.00 42.95 -38.48
CA LYS A 782 24.76 43.71 -38.75
C LYS A 782 24.76 45.07 -38.05
N ALA A 783 23.88 45.98 -38.48
CA ALA A 783 23.86 47.37 -38.03
C ALA A 783 23.71 47.56 -36.51
N ALA A 784 22.97 46.69 -35.83
CA ALA A 784 22.77 46.75 -34.38
C ALA A 784 23.80 45.92 -33.58
N ALA A 785 24.93 45.54 -34.20
CA ALA A 785 25.90 44.61 -33.62
C ALA A 785 27.29 45.25 -33.45
N ASN A 786 28.03 44.74 -32.46
CA ASN A 786 29.42 45.08 -32.22
C ASN A 786 30.28 43.81 -32.30
N LEU A 787 31.37 43.83 -33.06
CA LEU A 787 32.40 42.81 -33.07
C LEU A 787 33.71 43.40 -32.53
N VAL A 788 34.25 42.80 -31.47
CA VAL A 788 35.52 43.20 -30.86
C VAL A 788 36.55 42.10 -31.08
N LEU A 789 37.63 42.43 -31.78
CA LEU A 789 38.72 41.51 -32.10
C LEU A 789 39.90 41.81 -31.16
N GLY A 790 39.93 41.08 -30.04
CA GLY A 790 40.98 41.18 -29.02
C GLY A 790 42.26 40.40 -29.34
N ALA A 791 42.21 39.50 -30.32
CA ALA A 791 43.30 38.63 -30.74
C ALA A 791 43.28 38.41 -32.26
N PRO A 792 44.31 37.77 -32.84
CA PRO A 792 44.41 37.61 -34.29
C PRO A 792 43.23 36.88 -34.92
N VAL A 793 42.76 37.34 -36.08
CA VAL A 793 41.69 36.68 -36.84
C VAL A 793 42.14 36.40 -38.27
N LEU A 794 42.00 35.16 -38.71
CA LEU A 794 42.16 34.74 -40.11
C LEU A 794 40.80 34.54 -40.76
N CYS A 795 40.53 35.19 -41.89
CA CYS A 795 39.25 35.10 -42.59
C CYS A 795 39.40 35.02 -44.12
N SER A 796 39.07 33.87 -44.72
CA SER A 796 39.28 33.63 -46.15
C SER A 796 38.31 34.36 -47.08
N LYS A 797 37.06 34.65 -46.67
CA LYS A 797 36.05 35.33 -47.53
C LYS A 797 35.71 36.76 -47.13
N GLY A 798 36.57 37.40 -46.33
CA GLY A 798 36.39 38.81 -46.01
C GLY A 798 35.42 39.09 -44.87
N ILE A 799 35.35 40.37 -44.52
CA ILE A 799 34.49 40.88 -43.45
C ILE A 799 33.48 41.86 -44.04
N GLN A 800 32.19 41.66 -43.79
CA GLN A 800 31.13 42.61 -44.14
C GLN A 800 30.69 43.37 -42.89
N ASN A 801 31.09 44.64 -42.79
CA ASN A 801 30.73 45.49 -41.65
C ASN A 801 29.54 46.41 -41.99
N SER A 802 28.41 46.19 -41.33
CA SER A 802 27.29 47.14 -41.29
C SER A 802 27.08 47.77 -39.91
N GLY A 803 27.79 47.31 -38.88
CA GLY A 803 27.67 47.77 -37.49
C GLY A 803 28.99 48.33 -36.98
N ASN A 804 29.41 47.92 -35.77
CA ASN A 804 30.66 48.39 -35.16
C ASN A 804 31.72 47.28 -35.11
N LEU A 805 32.85 47.48 -35.78
CA LEU A 805 34.02 46.61 -35.79
C LEU A 805 35.16 47.29 -35.02
N ILE A 806 35.57 46.70 -33.90
CA ILE A 806 36.67 47.20 -33.06
C ILE A 806 37.83 46.22 -33.16
N ILE A 807 39.00 46.71 -33.55
CA ILE A 807 40.17 45.89 -33.86
C ILE A 807 41.30 46.26 -32.91
N ASN A 808 41.66 45.32 -32.04
CA ASN A 808 42.77 45.47 -31.08
C ASN A 808 44.00 44.64 -31.47
N ALA A 809 43.87 43.77 -32.46
CA ALA A 809 44.89 42.81 -32.88
C ALA A 809 45.00 42.75 -34.42
N ALA A 810 45.81 41.82 -34.94
CA ALA A 810 45.98 41.64 -36.38
C ALA A 810 44.78 40.89 -36.99
N ILE A 811 44.25 41.40 -38.09
CA ILE A 811 43.32 40.68 -38.97
C ILE A 811 44.07 40.31 -40.24
N GLU A 812 44.00 39.06 -40.65
CA GLU A 812 44.41 38.62 -41.97
C GLU A 812 43.19 38.12 -42.74
N SER A 813 42.94 38.73 -43.91
CA SER A 813 41.86 38.31 -44.78
C SER A 813 42.36 38.11 -46.21
N GLU A 814 41.95 37.00 -46.82
CA GLU A 814 42.31 36.68 -48.20
C GLU A 814 41.39 37.37 -49.22
N ASP A 815 40.31 38.00 -48.75
CA ASP A 815 39.32 38.70 -49.57
C ASP A 815 39.03 40.10 -49.02
N VAL A 816 38.03 40.77 -49.59
CA VAL A 816 37.67 42.16 -49.30
C VAL A 816 37.08 42.33 -47.91
N ILE A 817 37.56 43.32 -47.16
CA ILE A 817 36.85 43.86 -45.99
C ILE A 817 36.04 45.08 -46.45
N SER A 818 34.73 45.02 -46.27
CA SER A 818 33.78 45.97 -46.83
C SER A 818 32.94 46.66 -45.77
N GLN A 819 32.61 47.93 -46.04
CA GLN A 819 31.74 48.76 -45.22
C GLN A 819 30.93 49.66 -46.15
N THR A 820 29.65 49.34 -46.32
CA THR A 820 28.76 49.98 -47.30
C THR A 820 27.60 50.75 -46.66
N VAL A 821 27.46 50.68 -45.34
CA VAL A 821 26.39 51.33 -44.57
C VAL A 821 26.94 52.58 -43.89
N ALA A 822 26.18 53.69 -43.93
CA ALA A 822 26.61 54.99 -43.43
C ALA A 822 26.82 55.04 -41.90
N ASP A 823 26.12 54.20 -41.15
CA ASP A 823 26.23 54.14 -39.67
C ASP A 823 27.30 53.14 -39.20
N ALA A 824 27.93 52.40 -40.12
CA ALA A 824 28.94 51.42 -39.76
C ALA A 824 30.23 52.10 -39.31
N VAL A 825 30.88 51.56 -38.28
CA VAL A 825 32.12 52.07 -37.71
C VAL A 825 33.17 50.97 -37.69
N CYS A 826 34.38 51.28 -38.12
CA CYS A 826 35.57 50.45 -37.97
C CYS A 826 36.60 51.23 -37.13
N THR A 827 36.95 50.73 -35.94
CA THR A 827 37.91 51.35 -35.04
C THR A 827 39.18 50.51 -34.94
N LEU A 828 40.30 51.09 -35.33
CA LEU A 828 41.64 50.54 -35.17
C LEU A 828 42.25 51.06 -33.86
N ASN A 829 42.59 50.19 -32.93
CA ASN A 829 43.30 50.58 -31.71
C ASN A 829 44.82 50.43 -31.89
N GLN A 830 45.60 51.18 -31.10
CA GLN A 830 47.05 51.24 -31.24
C GLN A 830 47.68 49.82 -31.30
N GLY A 831 48.48 49.56 -32.33
CA GLY A 831 49.10 48.25 -32.56
C GLY A 831 48.24 47.27 -33.37
N SER A 832 46.99 47.61 -33.68
CA SER A 832 46.15 46.83 -34.59
C SER A 832 46.62 46.90 -36.04
N GLN A 833 46.34 45.82 -36.78
CA GLN A 833 46.70 45.70 -38.18
C GLN A 833 45.58 45.03 -38.96
N ILE A 834 45.23 45.54 -40.13
CA ILE A 834 44.45 44.82 -41.13
C ILE A 834 45.38 44.43 -42.28
N LYS A 835 45.45 43.15 -42.63
CA LYS A 835 46.07 42.64 -43.85
C LYS A 835 44.97 42.02 -44.69
N THR A 836 44.73 42.55 -45.88
CA THR A 836 43.60 42.13 -46.73
C THR A 836 43.96 42.15 -48.21
N LYS A 837 43.14 41.51 -49.06
CA LYS A 837 43.19 41.73 -50.50
C LYS A 837 42.82 43.17 -50.86
N ALA A 838 41.71 43.69 -50.32
CA ALA A 838 41.26 45.05 -50.58
C ALA A 838 40.40 45.58 -49.41
N ILE A 839 40.42 46.90 -49.23
CA ILE A 839 39.45 47.60 -48.39
C ILE A 839 38.41 48.27 -49.29
N ASN A 840 37.13 48.09 -48.97
CA ASN A 840 36.03 48.76 -49.66
C ASN A 840 35.08 49.43 -48.65
N PHE A 841 35.50 50.57 -48.10
CA PHE A 841 34.76 51.36 -47.13
C PHE A 841 34.06 52.54 -47.81
N VAL A 842 33.10 52.25 -48.68
CA VAL A 842 32.37 53.27 -49.46
C VAL A 842 31.51 54.20 -48.61
N ALA A 843 31.19 53.81 -47.38
CA ALA A 843 30.44 54.61 -46.40
C ALA A 843 30.89 54.31 -44.96
N GLY A 844 30.30 55.00 -43.98
CA GLY A 844 30.58 54.79 -42.56
C GLY A 844 31.78 55.57 -42.03
N LYS A 845 32.34 55.14 -40.91
CA LYS A 845 33.51 55.75 -40.26
C LYS A 845 34.64 54.73 -40.10
N LEU A 846 35.86 55.13 -40.43
CA LEU A 846 37.11 54.45 -40.09
C LEU A 846 37.87 55.34 -39.11
N SER A 847 38.19 54.86 -37.92
CA SER A 847 38.81 55.69 -36.88
C SER A 847 39.92 55.01 -36.08
N GLY A 848 40.72 55.81 -35.37
CA GLY A 848 41.70 55.35 -34.38
C GLY A 848 43.15 55.36 -34.87
N VAL A 849 43.99 54.44 -34.36
CA VAL A 849 45.42 54.36 -34.65
C VAL A 849 45.80 52.94 -35.06
N GLY A 850 46.22 52.72 -36.30
CA GLY A 850 46.56 51.37 -36.76
C GLY A 850 47.10 51.29 -38.17
N LYS A 851 47.36 50.07 -38.64
CA LYS A 851 47.95 49.81 -39.95
C LYS A 851 47.01 49.01 -40.85
N ILE A 852 46.90 49.38 -42.12
CA ILE A 852 46.22 48.62 -43.17
C ILE A 852 47.26 48.19 -44.20
N ILE A 853 47.27 46.94 -44.59
CA ILE A 853 48.11 46.37 -45.65
C ILE A 853 47.18 45.74 -46.66
N ALA A 854 47.11 46.31 -47.86
CA ALA A 854 46.23 45.83 -48.91
C ALA A 854 47.03 45.55 -50.20
N SER A 855 46.74 44.43 -50.87
CA SER A 855 47.36 44.10 -52.17
C SER A 855 46.65 44.75 -53.36
N ALA A 856 45.43 45.23 -53.17
CA ALA A 856 44.67 46.07 -54.08
C ALA A 856 44.32 47.43 -53.41
N PRO A 857 43.90 48.44 -54.18
CA PRO A 857 43.63 49.78 -53.63
C PRO A 857 42.61 49.77 -52.49
N CYS A 858 42.90 50.53 -51.43
CA CYS A 858 41.96 50.82 -50.36
C CYS A 858 40.98 51.90 -50.83
N VAL A 859 39.70 51.57 -51.00
CA VAL A 859 38.66 52.52 -51.38
C VAL A 859 37.96 53.02 -50.13
N VAL A 860 37.93 54.33 -49.92
CA VAL A 860 37.24 54.95 -48.79
C VAL A 860 36.36 56.10 -49.25
N GLY A 861 35.07 56.03 -48.93
CA GLY A 861 34.06 57.05 -49.22
C GLY A 861 33.34 57.61 -47.99
N GLY A 862 33.65 57.12 -46.79
CA GLY A 862 33.11 57.60 -45.52
C GLY A 862 34.03 58.58 -44.77
N ILE A 863 33.87 58.67 -43.46
CA ILE A 863 34.71 59.48 -42.57
C ILE A 863 35.98 58.71 -42.21
N ILE A 864 37.14 59.35 -42.30
CA ILE A 864 38.41 58.86 -41.76
C ILE A 864 38.81 59.77 -40.59
N ASP A 865 38.93 59.23 -39.40
CA ASP A 865 39.18 59.98 -38.16
C ASP A 865 40.25 59.27 -37.30
N GLY A 866 41.52 59.50 -37.63
CA GLY A 866 42.61 58.84 -36.90
C GLY A 866 44.00 58.99 -37.50
N ALA A 867 44.96 58.30 -36.89
CA ALA A 867 46.33 58.15 -37.37
C ALA A 867 46.53 56.76 -38.01
N ILE A 868 46.35 56.65 -39.32
CA ILE A 868 46.28 55.35 -40.02
C ILE A 868 47.39 55.23 -41.07
N ASP A 869 48.14 54.13 -40.99
CA ASP A 869 49.20 53.80 -41.94
C ASP A 869 48.69 52.78 -42.97
N ILE A 870 48.62 53.13 -44.25
CA ILE A 870 48.18 52.28 -45.35
C ILE A 870 49.41 51.85 -46.17
N THR A 871 49.70 50.56 -46.17
CA THR A 871 50.67 49.94 -47.07
C THR A 871 49.95 49.44 -48.32
N GLY A 872 50.10 50.17 -49.42
CA GLY A 872 49.37 49.98 -50.67
C GLY A 872 48.85 51.31 -51.22
N ASP A 873 47.94 51.23 -52.19
CA ASP A 873 47.28 52.40 -52.78
C ASP A 873 46.02 52.79 -51.99
N LEU A 874 45.67 54.08 -52.01
CA LEU A 874 44.47 54.67 -51.41
C LEU A 874 43.66 55.42 -52.47
N ASN A 875 42.35 55.17 -52.53
CA ASN A 875 41.40 55.92 -53.35
C ASN A 875 40.34 56.55 -52.43
N LEU A 876 40.48 57.85 -52.17
CA LEU A 876 39.46 58.63 -51.48
C LEU A 876 38.40 59.09 -52.48
N LEU A 877 37.17 58.61 -52.28
CA LEU A 877 36.01 59.00 -53.08
C LEU A 877 35.59 60.44 -52.76
N SER A 878 34.77 61.03 -53.63
CA SER A 878 34.27 62.40 -53.45
C SER A 878 33.36 62.59 -52.23
N THR A 879 32.82 61.49 -51.69
CA THR A 879 32.02 61.48 -50.47
C THR A 879 32.86 61.36 -49.20
N ALA A 880 34.17 61.07 -49.32
CA ALA A 880 35.03 60.87 -48.18
C ALA A 880 35.28 62.17 -47.42
N ILE A 881 35.36 62.07 -46.09
CA ILE A 881 35.73 63.17 -45.20
C ILE A 881 36.93 62.72 -44.38
N LEU A 882 38.08 63.37 -44.56
CA LEU A 882 39.22 63.24 -43.67
C LEU A 882 39.06 64.21 -42.50
N GLN A 883 38.69 63.69 -41.34
CA GLN A 883 38.57 64.47 -40.11
C GLN A 883 39.94 64.63 -39.45
N VAL A 884 40.39 65.87 -39.34
CA VAL A 884 41.68 66.23 -38.74
C VAL A 884 41.44 66.94 -37.40
N ASP A 885 41.54 66.19 -36.31
CA ASP A 885 41.50 66.77 -34.97
C ASP A 885 42.88 67.30 -34.58
N VAL A 886 43.05 68.63 -34.54
CA VAL A 886 44.32 69.28 -34.20
C VAL A 886 44.39 69.57 -32.70
N LYS A 887 45.16 68.75 -31.99
CA LYS A 887 45.43 68.88 -30.54
C LYS A 887 46.82 69.46 -30.23
N GLY A 888 47.61 69.72 -31.27
CA GLY A 888 48.92 70.36 -31.20
C GLY A 888 49.71 70.15 -32.49
N LEU A 889 50.82 70.87 -32.66
CA LEU A 889 51.69 70.80 -33.85
C LEU A 889 52.22 69.40 -34.20
N ALA A 890 52.31 68.50 -33.22
CA ALA A 890 52.76 67.12 -33.40
C ALA A 890 51.66 66.09 -33.05
N ASN A 891 50.46 66.55 -32.69
CA ASN A 891 49.38 65.71 -32.21
C ASN A 891 48.09 66.03 -32.98
N PHE A 892 47.95 65.37 -34.13
CA PHE A 892 46.81 65.50 -35.01
C PHE A 892 46.57 64.19 -35.77
N ASN A 893 45.36 63.99 -36.28
CA ASN A 893 45.05 62.84 -37.13
C ASN A 893 45.83 62.93 -38.44
N LYS A 894 46.42 61.81 -38.88
CA LYS A 894 47.26 61.76 -40.09
C LYS A 894 47.10 60.46 -40.85
N LEU A 895 47.32 60.50 -42.17
CA LEU A 895 47.34 59.32 -43.02
C LEU A 895 48.72 59.11 -43.65
N SER A 896 49.31 57.94 -43.50
CA SER A 896 50.57 57.60 -44.18
C SER A 896 50.31 56.51 -45.20
N VAL A 897 50.51 56.76 -46.49
CA VAL A 897 50.22 55.84 -47.60
C VAL A 897 51.53 55.48 -48.31
N SER A 898 51.92 54.21 -48.35
CA SER A 898 53.18 53.82 -49.00
C SER A 898 53.12 53.88 -50.53
N GLY A 899 51.93 53.72 -51.11
CA GLY A 899 51.67 53.73 -52.55
C GLY A 899 51.07 55.04 -53.04
N LYS A 900 50.25 54.95 -54.10
CA LYS A 900 49.54 56.07 -54.69
C LYS A 900 48.28 56.42 -53.89
N ALA A 901 48.05 57.70 -53.66
CA ALA A 901 46.83 58.23 -53.03
C ALA A 901 46.04 59.11 -54.02
N SER A 902 44.86 58.68 -54.43
CA SER A 902 43.93 59.46 -55.28
C SER A 902 42.93 60.21 -54.39
N LEU A 903 42.90 61.54 -54.47
CA LEU A 903 42.26 62.43 -53.50
C LEU A 903 41.14 63.27 -54.12
N THR A 904 39.88 62.95 -53.81
CA THR A 904 38.71 63.69 -54.33
C THR A 904 37.69 64.15 -53.27
N GLY A 905 37.94 63.86 -51.98
CA GLY A 905 37.04 64.14 -50.86
C GLY A 905 37.24 65.50 -50.15
N LEU A 906 36.66 65.62 -48.96
CA LEU A 906 36.77 66.78 -48.08
C LEU A 906 37.76 66.54 -46.93
N ILE A 907 38.39 67.60 -46.45
CA ILE A 907 39.15 67.63 -45.20
C ILE A 907 38.40 68.54 -44.24
N ASP A 908 37.98 68.00 -43.09
CA ASP A 908 37.32 68.76 -42.04
C ASP A 908 38.22 68.86 -40.82
N VAL A 909 38.55 70.08 -40.39
CA VAL A 909 39.51 70.32 -39.32
C VAL A 909 38.76 70.72 -38.05
N SER A 910 38.96 69.95 -36.98
CA SER A 910 38.52 70.32 -35.64
C SER A 910 39.71 70.86 -34.87
N LEU A 911 39.72 72.17 -34.60
CA LEU A 911 40.81 72.85 -33.90
C LEU A 911 40.40 73.13 -32.44
N ASP A 912 41.14 72.55 -31.48
CA ASP A 912 40.95 72.86 -30.06
C ASP A 912 41.33 74.33 -29.79
N ALA A 913 40.42 75.08 -29.16
CA ALA A 913 40.61 76.51 -28.88
C ALA A 913 41.87 76.79 -28.04
N SER A 914 42.26 75.87 -27.16
CA SER A 914 43.50 75.97 -26.36
C SER A 914 44.76 75.79 -27.20
N VAL A 915 44.66 75.07 -28.31
CA VAL A 915 45.75 74.81 -29.26
C VAL A 915 45.88 75.94 -30.26
N ALA A 916 44.76 76.52 -30.70
CA ALA A 916 44.72 77.65 -31.62
C ALA A 916 45.59 78.83 -31.16
N ALA A 917 45.67 79.08 -29.84
CA ALA A 917 46.50 80.12 -29.25
C ALA A 917 48.02 79.86 -29.35
N ASN A 918 48.42 78.60 -29.55
CA ASN A 918 49.81 78.15 -29.61
C ASN A 918 50.31 77.95 -31.06
N LEU A 919 49.40 77.92 -32.03
CA LEU A 919 49.75 77.84 -33.45
C LEU A 919 50.15 79.22 -33.98
N LYS A 920 51.22 79.27 -34.77
CA LYS A 920 51.69 80.47 -35.48
C LYS A 920 51.30 80.39 -36.95
N VAL A 921 50.94 81.54 -37.54
CA VAL A 921 50.67 81.61 -38.98
C VAL A 921 51.87 81.05 -39.75
N GLY A 922 51.62 80.10 -40.64
CA GLY A 922 52.64 79.35 -41.38
C GLY A 922 53.00 77.98 -40.78
N ASP A 923 52.56 77.68 -39.55
CA ASP A 923 52.72 76.35 -38.96
C ASP A 923 52.09 75.30 -39.86
N THR A 924 52.88 74.27 -40.18
CA THR A 924 52.56 73.26 -41.19
C THR A 924 52.39 71.90 -40.51
N MET A 925 51.26 71.23 -40.78
CA MET A 925 50.94 69.90 -40.27
C MET A 925 50.72 68.94 -41.44
N THR A 926 51.58 67.93 -41.57
CA THR A 926 51.49 66.91 -42.62
C THR A 926 50.38 65.91 -42.32
N ILE A 927 49.17 66.21 -42.76
CA ILE A 927 47.98 65.39 -42.53
C ILE A 927 47.93 64.16 -43.44
N MET A 928 48.68 64.17 -44.54
CA MET A 928 48.87 63.00 -45.39
C MET A 928 50.28 62.92 -45.95
N GLU A 929 50.88 61.74 -45.85
CA GLU A 929 52.13 61.35 -46.53
C GLU A 929 51.79 60.24 -47.53
N CYS A 930 52.29 60.31 -48.75
CA CYS A 930 51.97 59.37 -49.83
C CYS A 930 53.20 59.10 -50.70
N GLY A 931 53.30 57.91 -51.32
CA GLY A 931 54.31 57.66 -52.36
C GLY A 931 54.09 58.54 -53.59
N THR A 932 52.82 58.76 -53.97
CA THR A 932 52.40 59.77 -54.94
C THR A 932 50.99 60.23 -54.63
N CYS A 933 50.74 61.54 -54.57
CA CYS A 933 49.40 62.11 -54.37
C CYS A 933 48.86 62.65 -55.70
N GLU A 934 47.65 62.21 -56.07
CA GLU A 934 46.93 62.68 -57.26
C GLU A 934 45.57 63.26 -56.88
N GLY A 935 45.23 64.43 -57.44
CA GLY A 935 44.03 65.18 -57.08
C GLY A 935 44.26 66.18 -55.94
N ALA A 936 43.20 66.89 -55.57
CA ALA A 936 43.24 67.92 -54.52
C ALA A 936 41.94 67.83 -53.70
N PRO A 937 42.00 67.39 -52.44
CA PRO A 937 40.85 67.45 -51.55
C PRO A 937 40.49 68.90 -51.25
N LYS A 938 39.24 69.18 -50.87
CA LYS A 938 38.80 70.52 -50.46
C LYS A 938 38.74 70.63 -48.94
N LEU A 939 39.05 71.79 -48.38
CA LEU A 939 38.72 72.07 -46.98
C LEU A 939 37.20 72.22 -46.82
N SER A 940 36.67 71.77 -45.68
CA SER A 940 35.27 72.01 -45.31
C SER A 940 35.03 73.49 -44.97
N GLU A 941 33.77 73.90 -44.89
CA GLU A 941 33.37 75.26 -44.47
C GLU A 941 33.30 75.43 -42.93
N SER A 942 33.79 74.45 -42.16
CA SER A 942 33.76 74.50 -40.70
C SER A 942 34.67 75.60 -40.15
N THR A 943 34.33 76.12 -38.96
CA THR A 943 35.10 77.18 -38.31
C THR A 943 36.56 76.79 -38.11
N GLY A 944 36.84 75.51 -37.80
CA GLY A 944 38.19 74.99 -37.65
C GLY A 944 38.93 74.91 -38.99
N SER A 945 38.29 74.43 -40.06
CA SER A 945 38.86 74.36 -41.41
C SER A 945 39.24 75.74 -41.98
N LYS A 946 38.46 76.78 -41.69
CA LYS A 946 38.74 78.17 -42.13
C LYS A 946 40.02 78.77 -41.55
N CYS A 947 40.56 78.21 -40.47
CA CYS A 947 41.85 78.61 -39.90
C CYS A 947 43.05 78.09 -40.71
N PHE A 948 42.83 77.27 -41.74
CA PHE A 948 43.89 76.58 -42.48
C PHE A 948 43.78 76.80 -43.99
N THR A 949 44.90 76.58 -44.66
CA THR A 949 44.95 76.34 -46.12
C THR A 949 45.63 75.02 -46.41
N LEU A 950 45.32 74.43 -47.56
CA LEU A 950 45.99 73.23 -48.03
C LEU A 950 47.22 73.59 -48.85
N SER A 951 48.35 73.00 -48.48
CA SER A 951 49.58 73.02 -49.27
C SER A 951 49.89 71.58 -49.69
N SER A 952 49.85 71.33 -50.99
CA SER A 952 50.05 70.01 -51.59
C SER A 952 51.40 69.91 -52.29
N SER A 953 52.10 68.80 -52.10
CA SER A 953 53.21 68.36 -52.94
C SER A 953 52.87 67.02 -53.62
N ASN A 954 53.77 66.52 -54.47
CA ASN A 954 53.58 65.20 -55.09
C ASN A 954 53.59 64.05 -54.06
N THR A 955 54.06 64.27 -52.83
CA THR A 955 54.21 63.21 -51.81
C THR A 955 53.58 63.57 -50.47
N THR A 956 52.99 64.76 -50.31
CA THR A 956 52.39 65.20 -49.04
C THR A 956 51.19 66.12 -49.25
N GLN A 957 50.24 66.08 -48.31
CA GLN A 957 49.21 67.11 -48.12
C GLN A 957 49.38 67.71 -46.73
N ASN A 958 49.52 69.02 -46.67
CA ASN A 958 49.74 69.75 -45.43
C ASN A 958 48.60 70.73 -45.15
N LEU A 959 48.21 70.84 -43.89
CA LEU A 959 47.47 71.99 -43.38
C LEU A 959 48.47 73.07 -42.98
N VAL A 960 48.28 74.28 -43.48
CA VAL A 960 49.07 75.47 -43.10
C VAL A 960 48.16 76.44 -42.36
N TYR A 961 48.47 76.72 -41.09
CA TYR A 961 47.67 77.61 -40.25
C TYR A 961 47.75 79.07 -40.75
N GLN A 962 46.62 79.74 -40.86
CA GLN A 962 46.50 81.08 -41.46
C GLN A 962 46.00 82.19 -40.51
N SER A 963 45.85 81.92 -39.21
CA SER A 963 45.26 82.78 -38.15
C SER A 963 43.77 82.50 -37.92
N PRO A 964 43.22 82.72 -36.71
CA PRO A 964 41.79 82.53 -36.45
C PRO A 964 40.96 83.47 -37.35
N PRO A 965 39.81 83.03 -37.90
CA PRO A 965 38.90 83.95 -38.57
C PRO A 965 38.50 85.06 -37.58
N PRO A 966 38.44 86.33 -38.04
CA PRO A 966 38.05 87.43 -37.17
C PRO A 966 36.67 87.15 -36.56
N VAL A 967 36.54 87.37 -35.24
CA VAL A 967 35.25 87.27 -34.55
C VAL A 967 34.30 88.28 -35.20
N GLU A 968 33.34 87.81 -35.99
CA GLU A 968 32.24 88.66 -36.46
C GLU A 968 31.45 89.14 -35.24
N LYS A 969 31.65 90.40 -34.87
CA LYS A 969 30.72 91.13 -34.01
C LYS A 969 29.38 91.22 -34.75
N ASN A 970 28.33 90.67 -34.15
CA ASN A 970 26.95 90.78 -34.62
C ASN A 970 26.59 92.19 -35.12
N ALA A 971 25.96 92.25 -36.29
CA ALA A 971 25.13 93.38 -36.70
C ALA A 971 23.72 92.86 -37.05
N GLU A 972 22.75 93.33 -36.28
CA GLU A 972 21.31 93.16 -36.48
C GLU A 972 20.84 93.84 -37.79
N SER A 973 20.01 93.15 -38.59
CA SER A 973 18.85 93.69 -39.34
C SER A 973 18.14 92.50 -40.01
N SER A 974 16.98 92.05 -39.53
CA SER A 974 15.62 92.59 -39.65
C SER A 974 14.93 92.34 -41.00
N SER A 975 13.83 91.58 -40.88
CA SER A 975 12.62 91.48 -41.71
C SER A 975 12.56 90.43 -42.82
N HIS A 976 11.63 89.49 -42.59
CA HIS A 976 10.62 88.92 -43.49
C HIS A 976 11.10 88.40 -44.87
N ASP A 977 10.82 87.17 -45.29
CA ASP A 977 9.70 86.31 -44.97
C ASP A 977 9.94 84.91 -45.57
N THR A 978 9.27 83.92 -44.99
CA THR A 978 8.90 82.60 -45.55
C THR A 978 9.91 81.43 -45.59
N SER A 979 9.44 80.35 -44.96
CA SER A 979 9.84 78.93 -44.95
C SER A 979 10.99 78.45 -44.04
N SER A 980 10.56 77.81 -42.94
CA SER A 980 11.20 76.79 -42.09
C SER A 980 11.81 77.26 -40.75
N ALA A 981 10.94 77.73 -39.85
CA ALA A 981 11.28 77.90 -38.43
C ALA A 981 11.36 76.53 -37.72
N SER A 982 12.41 76.41 -36.91
CA SER A 982 12.70 75.37 -35.93
C SER A 982 11.48 74.91 -35.13
N MET A 983 11.21 73.60 -35.15
CA MET A 983 10.37 72.92 -34.18
C MET A 983 11.12 72.74 -32.86
N THR A 984 10.76 73.55 -31.87
CA THR A 984 10.76 73.15 -30.46
C THR A 984 9.35 72.68 -30.07
N SER A 985 9.27 71.96 -28.95
CA SER A 985 8.08 71.64 -28.13
C SER A 985 7.57 70.19 -28.16
N PHE A 986 7.75 69.57 -26.99
CA PHE A 986 6.70 68.93 -26.19
C PHE A 986 5.25 69.20 -26.64
N SER A 987 4.55 68.16 -27.08
CA SER A 987 3.17 67.78 -26.74
C SER A 987 2.78 66.61 -27.66
N SER A 988 2.67 65.39 -27.16
CA SER A 988 1.42 64.96 -26.53
C SER A 988 1.66 64.16 -25.25
N PHE A 989 1.47 64.86 -24.13
CA PHE A 989 0.97 64.29 -22.89
C PHE A 989 -0.56 64.17 -23.01
N THR A 990 -1.03 63.24 -23.86
CA THR A 990 -2.46 62.86 -23.93
C THR A 990 -2.64 61.37 -24.31
N LEU A 991 -1.79 60.52 -23.73
CA LEU A 991 -2.11 59.13 -23.37
C LEU A 991 -1.39 58.80 -22.05
N LEU A 992 -1.52 59.73 -21.10
CA LEU A 992 -1.61 59.40 -19.68
C LEU A 992 -2.77 58.39 -19.53
N ILE A 993 -2.63 57.40 -18.63
CA ILE A 993 -3.72 56.56 -18.11
C ILE A 993 -4.17 55.39 -19.02
N SER A 994 -3.28 54.53 -19.51
CA SER A 994 -3.70 53.20 -20.03
C SER A 994 -2.72 52.03 -19.91
N SER A 995 -1.40 52.20 -19.74
CA SER A 995 -0.45 51.06 -19.78
C SER A 995 0.49 50.91 -18.58
N LEU A 996 0.47 51.82 -17.60
CA LEU A 996 1.23 51.68 -16.34
C LEU A 996 0.34 51.27 -15.14
N LEU A 997 -0.90 50.84 -15.40
CA LEU A 997 -1.85 50.41 -14.36
C LEU A 997 -2.81 49.31 -14.86
N LEU A 998 -2.26 48.28 -15.51
CA LEU A 998 -2.85 46.95 -15.61
C LEU A 998 -1.72 45.98 -16.02
N PHE A 999 -1.61 44.83 -15.35
CA PHE A 999 -0.55 43.80 -15.44
C PHE A 999 0.68 43.94 -14.51
N VAL A 1000 0.42 44.42 -13.29
CA VAL A 1000 0.63 43.57 -12.11
C VAL A 1000 -0.75 43.00 -11.76
N ILE A 1001 -1.05 41.84 -12.32
CA ILE A 1001 -2.06 40.80 -11.96
C ILE A 1001 -2.08 39.84 -13.18
N VAL A 1002 -1.56 38.63 -12.97
CA VAL A 1002 -1.44 37.49 -13.90
C VAL A 1002 -0.35 37.61 -14.98
N PHE A 1003 0.91 37.39 -14.59
CA PHE A 1003 1.68 36.18 -14.95
C PHE A 1003 2.84 36.00 -13.98
#